data_AF-A0A5M6D3S1-F1
#
_entry.id   AF-A0A5M6D3S1-F1
#
_cell.length_a   1.000
_cell.length_b   1.000
_cell.length_c   1.000
_cell.angle_alpha   90.00
_cell.angle_beta   90.00
_cell.angle_gamma   90.00
#
_symmetry.space_group_name_H-M   'P 1'
#
loop_
_entity.id
_entity.type
_entity.pdbx_description
1 polymer ?
#
loop_
_entity_poly.entity_id
_entity_poly.type
_entity_poly.pdbx_seq_one_letter_code
_entity_poly.pdbx_strand_id
1 'polypeptide(L)'
;MSTIGLALSGGGFRATLFHLGIIRYLRDANQLSRVSHLTSVSGGSIAAAHFVLNWDRYTGSEEQFDEAAEELLDFIRTDVRNRIVRRFPLALVGNGVRQVTGQGRKRQWSRPGLLEKEYEKHLFGDKCLYELPALPQLHMLATNINEGRLCSFTRRGLLVEKRQPGHGGQFELLPTRMATVPMAVAASSAFPGFFPPLPITANDVGFAEGKFPPHLFTDGGVYDNLGVRMFRHIQNSWIGHDTPLCAHDFVDLQAAAKTLAGAGASRPDALARLASLARCDVHQDAAADHQTFADKLPERLWSIIVDKQLYNDPAFADLNVDDDQVADLLRFAKRDRELEFGDHLWLNRSLMQAAFASAGQGQLFHATRNHFDAVIVSDAGRQLAVTRRTKAGGLVGVALRASDILMDRVWELECDTFHAEPDFLFAPISETVSLAEDPTALHPEIQSQVADIRTDLDRFSELEISGLVRHGYGVMRSVCRSRPDVFGTSGPEGPPWDPTQIRSAETVKASNATSPVTRQARSLHDSAQRQLFSHLFSFRDWPSYLYLPLVLAILIGGPILAYKAYQRAHRSEMIVDAITFSNPDFQHVLQLARQRSTPGEWTPLVAEEVKELKPVDVEGFRMITDPRVFDMRAWESDASDMPQRTVVYRRMQVRRIALPPETASEDAVQDFNRFRLRQFTLSSQAFVRCNAPELKPVLRFTPAVNEMGQKGFIYEIEFDLSSVPEGQDFDIGFEVTDTGIQGRVEPLNRILFPIFAPTDVASMWVFLPEGRPYRSFKLIGYDSKAPVNVESISPTYEFQMADGSLFGWMLVAPREENTYECRWT
;
A
#
# COMPACT_ATOMS: atom_id res chain seq x y z
N MET A 1 -28.82 -25.88 36.08
CA MET A 1 -27.62 -25.13 36.52
C MET A 1 -27.62 -23.80 35.81
N SER A 2 -27.18 -22.74 36.48
CA SER A 2 -27.10 -21.39 35.94
C SER A 2 -26.13 -21.28 34.76
N THR A 3 -26.57 -20.71 33.64
CA THR A 3 -25.84 -20.56 32.37
C THR A 3 -25.25 -19.15 32.25
N ILE A 4 -23.97 -19.08 31.87
CA ILE A 4 -23.28 -17.82 31.63
C ILE A 4 -23.04 -17.64 30.12
N GLY A 5 -23.40 -16.48 29.60
CA GLY A 5 -22.94 -16.01 28.29
C GLY A 5 -21.65 -15.22 28.44
N LEU A 6 -20.69 -15.40 27.55
CA LEU A 6 -19.44 -14.63 27.55
C LEU A 6 -19.21 -13.94 26.19
N ALA A 7 -19.25 -12.62 26.18
CA ALA A 7 -18.95 -11.77 25.03
C ALA A 7 -17.47 -11.33 25.08
N LEU A 8 -16.70 -11.67 24.05
CA LEU A 8 -15.29 -11.31 23.91
C LEU A 8 -15.12 -10.28 22.78
N SER A 9 -15.06 -9.01 23.17
CA SER A 9 -14.98 -7.88 22.23
C SER A 9 -13.70 -7.81 21.38
N GLY A 10 -13.75 -6.96 20.36
CA GLY A 10 -12.63 -6.65 19.47
C GLY A 10 -11.53 -5.77 20.09
N GLY A 11 -10.36 -5.74 19.45
CA GLY A 11 -9.20 -4.96 19.91
C GLY A 11 -7.82 -5.58 19.61
N GLY A 12 -7.73 -6.48 18.63
CA GLY A 12 -6.48 -7.16 18.25
C GLY A 12 -5.83 -7.95 19.41
N PHE A 13 -4.50 -8.04 19.43
CA PHE A 13 -3.79 -8.82 20.46
C PHE A 13 -3.96 -8.28 21.88
N ARG A 14 -4.26 -6.99 22.03
CA ARG A 14 -4.62 -6.43 23.33
C ARG A 14 -5.86 -7.11 23.90
N ALA A 15 -6.90 -7.24 23.09
CA ALA A 15 -8.13 -7.93 23.48
C ALA A 15 -7.85 -9.40 23.79
N THR A 16 -7.08 -10.08 22.93
CA THR A 16 -6.70 -11.49 23.14
C THR A 16 -6.04 -11.72 24.51
N LEU A 17 -5.09 -10.86 24.92
CA LEU A 17 -4.40 -10.95 26.20
C LEU A 17 -5.29 -10.59 27.39
N PHE A 18 -6.10 -9.54 27.26
CA PHE A 18 -7.05 -9.16 28.32
C PHE A 18 -8.07 -10.28 28.58
N HIS A 19 -8.64 -10.87 27.52
CA HIS A 19 -9.58 -11.99 27.59
C HIS A 19 -8.95 -13.25 28.20
N LEU A 20 -7.66 -13.49 27.96
CA LEU A 20 -6.93 -14.60 28.60
C LEU A 20 -6.90 -14.44 30.13
N GLY A 21 -6.73 -13.21 30.63
CA GLY A 21 -6.84 -12.89 32.04
C GLY A 21 -8.24 -13.17 32.62
N ILE A 22 -9.28 -12.81 31.87
CA ILE A 22 -10.68 -13.08 32.23
C ILE A 22 -10.95 -14.59 32.32
N ILE A 23 -10.57 -15.36 31.30
CA ILE A 23 -10.75 -16.82 31.28
C ILE A 23 -10.00 -17.48 32.43
N ARG A 24 -8.77 -17.02 32.73
CA ARG A 24 -8.01 -17.51 33.87
C ARG A 24 -8.74 -17.25 35.20
N TYR A 25 -9.29 -16.05 35.40
CA TYR A 25 -10.08 -15.77 36.60
C TYR A 25 -11.34 -16.67 36.69
N LEU A 26 -12.10 -16.79 35.59
CA LEU A 26 -13.31 -17.62 35.58
C LEU A 26 -12.98 -19.08 35.88
N ARG A 27 -11.83 -19.58 35.44
CA ARG A 27 -11.33 -20.91 35.81
C ARG A 27 -11.05 -20.98 37.31
N ASP A 28 -10.23 -20.08 37.83
CA ASP A 28 -9.80 -20.09 39.24
C ASP A 28 -11.00 -19.91 40.20
N ALA A 29 -12.06 -19.24 39.76
CA ALA A 29 -13.32 -19.08 40.49
C ALA A 29 -14.31 -20.26 40.29
N ASN A 30 -13.93 -21.32 39.57
CA ASN A 30 -14.78 -22.45 39.18
C ASN A 30 -16.07 -22.05 38.44
N GLN A 31 -16.02 -20.96 37.67
CA GLN A 31 -17.14 -20.44 36.88
C GLN A 31 -17.02 -20.79 35.40
N LEU A 32 -15.83 -21.12 34.91
CA LEU A 32 -15.59 -21.34 33.47
C LEU A 32 -16.45 -22.46 32.88
N SER A 33 -16.70 -23.55 33.63
CA SER A 33 -17.54 -24.67 33.18
C SER A 33 -19.03 -24.32 33.02
N ARG A 34 -19.49 -23.19 33.60
CA ARG A 34 -20.85 -22.67 33.45
C ARG A 34 -21.05 -21.84 32.17
N VAL A 35 -19.97 -21.50 31.47
CA VAL A 35 -20.07 -20.74 30.21
C VAL A 35 -20.66 -21.66 29.14
N SER A 36 -21.82 -21.28 28.61
CA SER A 36 -22.55 -22.08 27.62
C SER A 36 -22.39 -21.54 26.20
N HIS A 37 -22.24 -20.22 26.06
CA HIS A 37 -22.12 -19.53 24.79
C HIS A 37 -21.03 -18.48 24.86
N LEU A 38 -20.21 -18.42 23.81
CA LEU A 38 -19.23 -17.37 23.57
C LEU A 38 -19.61 -16.63 22.30
N THR A 39 -19.72 -15.31 22.38
CA THR A 39 -19.69 -14.43 21.20
C THR A 39 -18.33 -13.75 21.15
N SER A 40 -17.81 -13.52 19.95
CA SER A 40 -16.46 -13.00 19.80
C SER A 40 -16.28 -12.12 18.57
N VAL A 41 -15.43 -11.12 18.67
CA VAL A 41 -15.16 -10.14 17.61
C VAL A 41 -13.66 -9.94 17.45
N SER A 42 -13.15 -9.94 16.22
CA SER A 42 -11.76 -9.57 15.92
C SER A 42 -10.70 -10.30 16.77
N GLY A 43 -9.91 -9.57 17.56
CA GLY A 43 -8.95 -10.14 18.52
C GLY A 43 -9.60 -11.07 19.57
N GLY A 44 -10.86 -10.83 19.92
CA GLY A 44 -11.69 -11.73 20.70
C GLY A 44 -11.92 -13.06 19.99
N SER A 45 -12.13 -13.07 18.68
CA SER A 45 -12.31 -14.30 17.89
C SER A 45 -11.04 -15.16 17.84
N ILE A 46 -9.86 -14.53 17.86
CA ILE A 46 -8.57 -15.25 17.99
C ILE A 46 -8.55 -16.03 19.31
N ALA A 47 -8.88 -15.35 20.42
CA ALA A 47 -8.90 -15.93 21.75
C ALA A 47 -9.99 -17.01 21.88
N ALA A 48 -11.22 -16.67 21.50
CA ALA A 48 -12.39 -17.52 21.63
C ALA A 48 -12.26 -18.82 20.85
N ALA A 49 -11.80 -18.77 19.59
CA ALA A 49 -11.56 -19.98 18.81
C ALA A 49 -10.50 -20.87 19.46
N HIS A 50 -9.43 -20.27 20.00
CA HIS A 50 -8.38 -21.01 20.71
C HIS A 50 -8.90 -21.65 22.00
N PHE A 51 -9.68 -20.91 22.79
CA PHE A 51 -10.30 -21.38 24.02
C PHE A 51 -11.21 -22.57 23.76
N VAL A 52 -12.13 -22.41 22.82
CA VAL A 52 -13.17 -23.41 22.54
C VAL A 52 -12.57 -24.67 21.92
N LEU A 53 -11.58 -24.56 21.03
CA LEU A 53 -10.89 -25.74 20.48
C LEU A 53 -10.04 -26.50 21.51
N ASN A 54 -9.66 -25.86 22.61
CA ASN A 54 -8.84 -26.42 23.68
C ASN A 54 -9.59 -26.42 25.03
N TRP A 55 -10.93 -26.45 25.01
CA TRP A 55 -11.75 -26.19 26.20
C TRP A 55 -11.44 -27.13 27.37
N ASP A 56 -11.19 -28.40 27.08
CA ASP A 56 -10.79 -29.41 28.08
C ASP A 56 -9.46 -29.08 28.75
N ARG A 57 -8.52 -28.44 28.03
CA ARG A 57 -7.23 -28.00 28.59
C ARG A 57 -7.43 -26.76 29.47
N TYR A 58 -8.26 -25.81 29.04
CA TYR A 58 -8.59 -24.63 29.82
C TYR A 58 -9.41 -24.90 31.07
N THR A 59 -10.21 -25.98 31.08
CA THR A 59 -10.98 -26.43 32.26
C THR A 59 -10.27 -27.52 33.07
N GLY A 60 -9.12 -28.00 32.59
CA GLY A 60 -8.34 -29.06 33.22
C GLY A 60 -7.37 -28.58 34.31
N SER A 61 -6.27 -29.32 34.46
CA SER A 61 -5.18 -29.03 35.41
C SER A 61 -4.50 -27.69 35.15
N GLU A 62 -3.71 -27.19 36.12
CA GLU A 62 -2.99 -25.93 35.95
C GLU A 62 -1.97 -26.02 34.81
N GLU A 63 -1.27 -27.14 34.71
CA GLU A 63 -0.28 -27.38 33.68
C GLU A 63 -0.91 -27.38 32.28
N GLN A 64 -2.08 -28.02 32.12
CA GLN A 64 -2.80 -28.02 30.85
C GLN A 64 -3.28 -26.62 30.42
N PHE A 65 -3.72 -25.80 31.38
CA PHE A 65 -4.10 -24.42 31.13
C PHE A 65 -2.88 -23.62 30.66
N ASP A 66 -1.77 -23.71 31.39
CA ASP A 66 -0.56 -22.93 31.11
C ASP A 66 0.05 -23.32 29.76
N GLU A 67 0.06 -24.61 29.40
CA GLU A 67 0.49 -25.07 28.07
C GLU A 67 -0.38 -24.49 26.95
N ALA A 68 -1.71 -24.51 27.10
CA ALA A 68 -2.63 -23.96 26.10
C ALA A 68 -2.49 -22.43 26.01
N ALA A 69 -2.33 -21.74 27.14
CA ALA A 69 -2.06 -20.32 27.14
C ALA A 69 -0.73 -19.97 26.45
N GLU A 70 0.33 -20.76 26.65
CA GLU A 70 1.64 -20.51 26.06
C GLU A 70 1.62 -20.61 24.53
N GLU A 71 0.83 -21.52 23.94
CA GLU A 71 0.62 -21.59 22.48
C GLU A 71 0.08 -20.26 21.92
N LEU A 72 -0.90 -19.67 22.62
CA LEU A 72 -1.47 -18.37 22.25
C LEU A 72 -0.48 -17.22 22.45
N LEU A 73 0.29 -17.24 23.54
CA LEU A 73 1.32 -16.24 23.84
C LEU A 73 2.48 -16.29 22.83
N ASP A 74 2.92 -17.48 22.44
CA ASP A 74 3.93 -17.66 21.40
C ASP A 74 3.47 -17.09 20.06
N PHE A 75 2.21 -17.29 19.71
CA PHE A 75 1.63 -16.65 18.54
C PHE A 75 1.62 -15.12 18.65
N ILE A 76 1.24 -14.54 19.78
CA ILE A 76 1.24 -13.07 19.99
C ILE A 76 2.67 -12.49 19.95
N ARG A 77 3.66 -13.26 20.39
CA ARG A 77 5.09 -12.91 20.26
C ARG A 77 5.56 -12.96 18.81
N THR A 78 4.81 -13.60 17.90
CA THR A 78 5.08 -13.54 16.47
C THR A 78 4.56 -12.22 15.89
N ASP A 79 5.45 -11.52 15.18
CA ASP A 79 5.18 -10.22 14.56
C ASP A 79 4.28 -10.35 13.32
N VAL A 80 3.03 -10.82 13.51
CA VAL A 80 2.10 -11.29 12.46
C VAL A 80 1.85 -10.22 11.40
N ARG A 81 1.49 -9.00 11.81
CA ARG A 81 1.22 -7.87 10.91
C ARG A 81 2.42 -7.62 10.01
N ASN A 82 3.61 -7.43 10.58
CA ASN A 82 4.77 -7.09 9.78
C ASN A 82 5.24 -8.27 8.92
N ARG A 83 5.02 -9.52 9.34
CA ARG A 83 5.21 -10.70 8.48
C ARG A 83 4.34 -10.66 7.24
N ILE A 84 3.08 -10.24 7.39
CA ILE A 84 2.15 -10.07 6.27
C ILE A 84 2.63 -8.92 5.36
N VAL A 85 3.00 -7.77 5.94
CA VAL A 85 3.53 -6.61 5.18
C VAL A 85 4.75 -7.03 4.34
N ARG A 86 5.67 -7.81 4.92
CA ARG A 86 6.88 -8.30 4.24
C ARG A 86 6.61 -9.39 3.20
N ARG A 87 5.45 -10.05 3.20
CA ARG A 87 5.10 -11.09 2.20
C ARG A 87 4.17 -10.58 1.11
N PHE A 88 3.39 -9.55 1.42
CA PHE A 88 2.34 -9.05 0.53
C PHE A 88 2.86 -8.58 -0.84
N PRO A 89 3.98 -7.84 -0.98
CA PRO A 89 4.46 -7.44 -2.30
C PRO A 89 4.76 -8.64 -3.22
N LEU A 90 5.36 -9.71 -2.68
CA LEU A 90 5.62 -10.94 -3.44
C LEU A 90 4.31 -11.67 -3.78
N ALA A 91 3.39 -11.75 -2.83
CA ALA A 91 2.08 -12.36 -3.04
C ALA A 91 1.26 -11.59 -4.09
N LEU A 92 1.37 -10.26 -4.13
CA LEU A 92 0.74 -9.38 -5.11
C LEU A 92 1.30 -9.63 -6.52
N VAL A 93 2.64 -9.68 -6.67
CA VAL A 93 3.29 -10.02 -7.95
C VAL A 93 2.87 -11.42 -8.40
N GLY A 94 2.89 -12.40 -7.51
CA GLY A 94 2.43 -13.76 -7.80
C GLY A 94 0.97 -13.80 -8.28
N ASN A 95 0.07 -13.06 -7.61
CA ASN A 95 -1.34 -12.98 -8.03
C ASN A 95 -1.49 -12.28 -9.40
N GLY A 96 -0.65 -11.29 -9.70
CA GLY A 96 -0.58 -10.67 -11.02
C GLY A 96 -0.19 -11.67 -12.11
N VAL A 97 0.85 -12.48 -11.86
CA VAL A 97 1.29 -13.54 -12.78
C VAL A 97 0.16 -14.54 -13.01
N ARG A 98 -0.47 -15.07 -11.96
CA ARG A 98 -1.59 -16.02 -12.08
C ARG A 98 -2.76 -15.46 -12.88
N GLN A 99 -3.05 -14.18 -12.71
CA GLN A 99 -4.11 -13.50 -13.46
C GLN A 99 -3.77 -13.41 -14.95
N VAL A 100 -2.52 -13.06 -15.30
CA VAL A 100 -2.06 -13.00 -16.69
C VAL A 100 -1.97 -14.39 -17.33
N THR A 101 -1.64 -15.43 -16.56
CA THR A 101 -1.58 -16.82 -17.04
C THR A 101 -2.95 -17.53 -17.04
N GLY A 102 -4.06 -16.81 -16.82
CA GLY A 102 -5.41 -17.39 -16.83
C GLY A 102 -5.76 -18.32 -15.67
N GLN A 103 -4.92 -18.41 -14.63
CA GLN A 103 -5.13 -19.28 -13.45
C GLN A 103 -5.98 -18.63 -12.35
N GLY A 104 -6.49 -17.42 -12.60
CA GLY A 104 -7.25 -16.63 -11.64
C GLY A 104 -6.44 -16.16 -10.43
N ARG A 105 -7.03 -15.27 -9.62
CA ARG A 105 -6.41 -14.80 -8.38
C ARG A 105 -6.56 -15.83 -7.28
N LYS A 106 -5.51 -16.05 -6.49
CA LYS A 106 -5.58 -16.88 -5.29
C LYS A 106 -5.87 -16.01 -4.07
N ARG A 107 -7.03 -16.22 -3.43
CA ARG A 107 -7.48 -15.49 -2.22
C ARG A 107 -6.43 -15.49 -1.10
N GLN A 108 -5.81 -16.64 -0.87
CA GLN A 108 -4.75 -16.85 0.11
C GLN A 108 -3.47 -15.99 -0.10
N TRP A 109 -3.35 -15.30 -1.24
CA TRP A 109 -2.24 -14.37 -1.54
C TRP A 109 -2.67 -12.90 -1.41
N SER A 110 -3.84 -12.63 -0.84
CA SER A 110 -4.26 -11.31 -0.36
C SER A 110 -3.76 -11.06 1.07
N ARG A 111 -3.81 -9.81 1.56
CA ARG A 111 -3.46 -9.48 2.97
C ARG A 111 -4.26 -10.31 3.99
N PRO A 112 -5.60 -10.40 3.95
CA PRO A 112 -6.36 -11.22 4.89
C PRO A 112 -6.16 -12.72 4.63
N GLY A 113 -5.88 -13.14 3.39
CA GLY A 113 -5.52 -14.53 3.10
C GLY A 113 -4.15 -14.94 3.68
N LEU A 114 -3.20 -14.01 3.78
CA LEU A 114 -1.94 -14.23 4.49
C LEU A 114 -2.15 -14.25 6.01
N LEU A 115 -3.09 -13.46 6.53
CA LEU A 115 -3.49 -13.51 7.93
C LEU A 115 -4.08 -14.88 8.29
N GLU A 116 -5.02 -15.37 7.48
CA GLU A 116 -5.58 -16.72 7.61
C GLU A 116 -4.50 -17.79 7.68
N LYS A 117 -3.47 -17.72 6.83
CA LYS A 117 -2.35 -18.67 6.87
C LYS A 117 -1.54 -18.63 8.15
N GLU A 118 -1.38 -17.46 8.78
CA GLU A 118 -0.68 -17.39 10.06
C GLU A 118 -1.53 -18.04 11.16
N TYR A 119 -2.85 -17.85 11.15
CA TYR A 119 -3.76 -18.56 12.06
C TYR A 119 -3.77 -20.09 11.83
N GLU A 120 -3.87 -20.52 10.58
CA GLU A 120 -3.80 -21.94 10.18
C GLU A 120 -2.48 -22.56 10.64
N LYS A 121 -1.35 -21.88 10.43
CA LYS A 121 -0.03 -22.41 10.72
C LYS A 121 0.29 -22.51 12.21
N HIS A 122 -0.12 -21.53 13.01
CA HIS A 122 0.38 -21.42 14.40
C HIS A 122 -0.68 -21.73 15.46
N LEU A 123 -1.98 -21.64 15.16
CA LEU A 123 -3.04 -21.82 16.17
C LEU A 123 -4.01 -22.95 15.84
N PHE A 124 -4.62 -22.93 14.65
CA PHE A 124 -5.85 -23.72 14.42
C PHE A 124 -5.67 -24.93 13.51
N GLY A 125 -4.58 -25.00 12.74
CA GLY A 125 -4.47 -25.99 11.66
C GLY A 125 -5.53 -25.77 10.58
N ASP A 126 -5.90 -26.84 9.89
CA ASP A 126 -6.94 -26.89 8.86
C ASP A 126 -8.34 -27.23 9.40
N LYS A 127 -8.55 -27.11 10.72
CA LYS A 127 -9.82 -27.44 11.38
C LYS A 127 -11.00 -26.68 10.76
N CYS A 128 -12.06 -27.43 10.47
CA CYS A 128 -13.33 -26.93 9.96
C CYS A 128 -14.26 -26.49 11.10
N LEU A 129 -15.28 -25.68 10.76
CA LEU A 129 -16.27 -25.23 11.73
C LEU A 129 -16.98 -26.40 12.43
N TYR A 130 -17.31 -27.49 11.71
CA TYR A 130 -17.98 -28.65 12.32
C TYR A 130 -17.15 -29.36 13.40
N GLU A 131 -15.85 -29.07 13.50
CA GLU A 131 -14.96 -29.64 14.51
C GLU A 131 -14.96 -28.84 15.82
N LEU A 132 -15.46 -27.59 15.83
CA LEU A 132 -15.65 -26.80 17.05
C LEU A 132 -16.57 -27.56 18.01
N PRO A 133 -16.29 -27.77 19.30
CA PRO A 133 -17.14 -28.53 20.22
C PRO A 133 -18.59 -28.03 20.29
N ALA A 134 -19.50 -28.91 20.74
CA ALA A 134 -20.90 -28.57 20.91
C ALA A 134 -21.16 -27.61 22.08
N LEU A 135 -20.32 -27.69 23.13
CA LEU A 135 -20.34 -26.78 24.27
C LEU A 135 -18.90 -26.41 24.67
N PRO A 136 -18.63 -25.14 25.02
CA PRO A 136 -19.53 -24.00 24.82
C PRO A 136 -19.71 -23.69 23.32
N GLN A 137 -20.87 -23.14 22.97
CA GLN A 137 -21.14 -22.73 21.60
C GLN A 137 -20.37 -21.46 21.25
N LEU A 138 -19.68 -21.45 20.11
CA LEU A 138 -18.92 -20.29 19.65
C LEU A 138 -19.60 -19.59 18.48
N HIS A 139 -19.79 -18.28 18.63
CA HIS A 139 -20.24 -17.35 17.59
C HIS A 139 -19.13 -16.34 17.29
N MET A 140 -18.41 -16.53 16.19
CA MET A 140 -17.40 -15.58 15.71
C MET A 140 -18.07 -14.57 14.77
N LEU A 141 -18.13 -13.32 15.21
CA LEU A 141 -18.90 -12.28 14.54
C LEU A 141 -18.07 -11.55 13.49
N ALA A 142 -18.66 -11.31 12.33
CA ALA A 142 -18.09 -10.53 11.25
C ALA A 142 -19.16 -9.64 10.62
N THR A 143 -18.75 -8.60 9.91
CA THR A 143 -19.68 -7.73 9.18
C THR A 143 -19.70 -8.13 7.71
N ASN A 144 -20.88 -8.51 7.21
CA ASN A 144 -21.07 -8.78 5.79
C ASN A 144 -21.35 -7.48 5.03
N ILE A 145 -20.45 -7.12 4.12
CA ILE A 145 -20.49 -5.88 3.36
C ILE A 145 -21.59 -5.91 2.29
N ASN A 146 -21.94 -7.09 1.77
CA ASN A 146 -22.99 -7.20 0.75
C ASN A 146 -24.35 -6.76 1.31
N GLU A 147 -24.66 -7.17 2.54
CA GLU A 147 -25.94 -6.85 3.22
C GLU A 147 -25.84 -5.63 4.14
N GLY A 148 -24.63 -5.28 4.61
CA GLY A 148 -24.39 -4.27 5.64
C GLY A 148 -24.93 -4.69 7.02
N ARG A 149 -24.85 -5.98 7.34
CA ARG A 149 -25.48 -6.62 8.51
C ARG A 149 -24.54 -7.58 9.24
N LEU A 150 -24.98 -8.04 10.42
CA LEU A 150 -24.24 -8.97 11.26
C LEU A 150 -24.18 -10.36 10.63
N CYS A 151 -23.01 -10.99 10.71
CA CYS A 151 -22.81 -12.39 10.40
C CYS A 151 -22.11 -13.10 11.55
N SER A 152 -22.37 -14.40 11.68
CA SER A 152 -21.74 -15.23 12.70
C SER A 152 -21.33 -16.58 12.14
N PHE A 153 -20.04 -16.92 12.27
CA PHE A 153 -19.55 -18.27 12.04
C PHE A 153 -19.70 -19.09 13.32
N THR A 154 -20.31 -20.27 13.20
CA THR A 154 -20.58 -21.22 14.29
C THR A 154 -20.30 -22.66 13.82
N ARG A 155 -20.28 -23.64 14.72
CA ARG A 155 -20.08 -25.08 14.40
C ARG A 155 -20.92 -25.55 13.21
N ARG A 156 -22.12 -25.01 13.09
CA ARG A 156 -23.11 -25.41 12.08
C ARG A 156 -22.93 -24.78 10.71
N GLY A 157 -22.16 -23.70 10.60
CA GLY A 157 -21.99 -22.93 9.39
C GLY A 157 -22.03 -21.42 9.64
N LEU A 158 -22.51 -20.68 8.65
CA LEU A 158 -22.54 -19.23 8.63
C LEU A 158 -23.99 -18.74 8.79
N LEU A 159 -24.23 -17.97 9.85
CA LEU A 159 -25.46 -17.21 10.05
C LEU A 159 -25.32 -15.85 9.37
N VAL A 160 -26.24 -15.51 8.47
CA VAL A 160 -26.27 -14.22 7.76
C VAL A 160 -27.57 -13.51 8.09
N GLU A 161 -27.49 -12.32 8.69
CA GLU A 161 -28.66 -11.46 8.87
C GLU A 161 -29.02 -10.82 7.52
N LYS A 162 -30.17 -11.20 6.95
CA LYS A 162 -30.69 -10.64 5.70
C LYS A 162 -31.45 -9.35 5.94
N ARG A 163 -31.26 -8.37 5.05
CA ARG A 163 -32.01 -7.11 5.10
C ARG A 163 -33.41 -7.30 4.50
N GLN A 164 -34.45 -7.20 5.31
CA GLN A 164 -35.84 -7.15 4.84
C GLN A 164 -36.38 -5.70 4.85
N PRO A 165 -37.14 -5.25 3.83
CA PRO A 165 -37.77 -3.93 3.83
C PRO A 165 -38.88 -3.84 4.88
N GLY A 166 -38.72 -2.96 5.88
CA GLY A 166 -39.78 -2.59 6.82
C GLY A 166 -39.97 -3.51 8.04
N HIS A 167 -39.20 -4.59 8.19
CA HIS A 167 -39.17 -5.47 9.38
C HIS A 167 -37.72 -5.59 9.88
N GLY A 168 -37.53 -6.08 11.11
CA GLY A 168 -36.20 -6.42 11.66
C GLY A 168 -35.46 -7.42 10.77
N GLY A 169 -34.14 -7.53 10.92
CA GLY A 169 -33.34 -8.51 10.18
C GLY A 169 -33.64 -9.93 10.66
N GLN A 170 -33.70 -10.90 9.73
CA GLN A 170 -33.84 -12.33 10.04
C GLN A 170 -32.52 -13.03 9.70
N PHE A 171 -32.09 -13.95 10.57
CA PHE A 171 -30.92 -14.78 10.32
C PHE A 171 -31.28 -15.98 9.46
N GLU A 172 -30.50 -16.18 8.41
CA GLU A 172 -30.49 -17.41 7.61
C GLU A 172 -29.23 -18.22 7.93
N LEU A 173 -29.38 -19.53 8.11
CA LEU A 173 -28.26 -20.44 8.29
C LEU A 173 -27.82 -21.03 6.95
N LEU A 174 -26.64 -20.63 6.50
CA LEU A 174 -25.94 -21.26 5.39
C LEU A 174 -25.09 -22.41 5.96
N PRO A 175 -25.33 -23.69 5.62
CA PRO A 175 -24.63 -24.84 6.22
C PRO A 175 -23.19 -25.01 5.70
N THR A 176 -22.37 -23.98 5.82
CA THR A 176 -20.94 -23.88 5.44
C THR A 176 -20.03 -24.57 6.44
N ARG A 177 -20.36 -25.81 6.82
CA ARG A 177 -19.65 -26.58 7.86
C ARG A 177 -18.18 -26.82 7.52
N MET A 178 -17.85 -26.90 6.23
CA MET A 178 -16.49 -27.09 5.70
C MET A 178 -15.66 -25.80 5.68
N ALA A 179 -16.23 -24.64 6.01
CA ALA A 179 -15.42 -23.44 6.22
C ALA A 179 -14.44 -23.70 7.37
N THR A 180 -13.22 -23.16 7.27
CA THR A 180 -12.19 -23.39 8.29
C THR A 180 -12.29 -22.37 9.42
N VAL A 181 -11.94 -22.77 10.64
CA VAL A 181 -11.79 -21.87 11.79
C VAL A 181 -10.84 -20.70 11.49
N PRO A 182 -9.62 -20.89 10.93
CA PRO A 182 -8.75 -19.77 10.58
C PRO A 182 -9.38 -18.79 9.58
N MET A 183 -10.22 -19.27 8.66
CA MET A 183 -10.96 -18.40 7.73
C MET A 183 -12.00 -17.54 8.46
N ALA A 184 -12.77 -18.13 9.38
CA ALA A 184 -13.75 -17.41 10.19
C ALA A 184 -13.09 -16.35 11.09
N VAL A 185 -11.97 -16.70 11.75
CA VAL A 185 -11.19 -15.76 12.57
C VAL A 185 -10.58 -14.65 11.69
N ALA A 186 -10.08 -14.97 10.50
CA ALA A 186 -9.57 -13.96 9.56
C ALA A 186 -10.67 -13.03 9.03
N ALA A 187 -11.88 -13.54 8.78
CA ALA A 187 -13.04 -12.71 8.41
C ALA A 187 -13.39 -11.74 9.54
N SER A 188 -13.46 -12.25 10.78
CA SER A 188 -13.79 -11.46 11.97
C SER A 188 -12.73 -10.43 12.36
N SER A 189 -11.45 -10.65 12.00
CA SER A 189 -10.31 -9.77 12.32
C SER A 189 -9.81 -8.94 11.14
N ALA A 190 -10.54 -8.91 10.02
CA ALA A 190 -10.20 -8.12 8.83
C ALA A 190 -10.49 -6.62 9.03
N PHE A 191 -9.71 -5.98 9.92
CA PHE A 191 -9.85 -4.57 10.30
C PHE A 191 -9.74 -3.61 9.09
N PRO A 192 -10.76 -2.77 8.86
CA PRO A 192 -10.78 -1.80 7.77
C PRO A 192 -9.53 -0.89 7.71
N GLY A 193 -9.09 -0.56 6.50
CA GLY A 193 -7.88 0.24 6.26
C GLY A 193 -6.61 -0.60 6.14
N PHE A 194 -6.34 -1.51 7.09
CA PHE A 194 -5.18 -2.40 6.99
C PHE A 194 -5.47 -3.72 6.26
N PHE A 195 -6.62 -4.34 6.51
CA PHE A 195 -7.07 -5.53 5.78
C PHE A 195 -8.23 -5.15 4.86
N PRO A 196 -8.14 -5.40 3.54
CA PRO A 196 -9.31 -5.36 2.68
C PRO A 196 -10.29 -6.46 3.11
N PRO A 197 -11.58 -6.32 2.76
CA PRO A 197 -12.56 -7.36 3.04
C PRO A 197 -12.14 -8.72 2.51
N LEU A 198 -12.41 -9.78 3.27
CA LEU A 198 -12.14 -11.16 2.90
C LEU A 198 -13.29 -11.69 2.02
N PRO A 199 -13.04 -11.99 0.73
CA PRO A 199 -14.03 -12.65 -0.11
C PRO A 199 -14.11 -14.14 0.24
N ILE A 200 -15.30 -14.67 0.48
CA ILE A 200 -15.55 -16.11 0.65
C ILE A 200 -16.45 -16.56 -0.49
N THR A 201 -16.06 -17.62 -1.19
CA THR A 201 -16.77 -18.18 -2.35
C THR A 201 -17.34 -19.56 -2.03
N ALA A 202 -18.25 -20.06 -2.87
CA ALA A 202 -18.82 -21.41 -2.74
C ALA A 202 -17.75 -22.50 -2.60
N ASN A 203 -16.67 -22.40 -3.38
CA ASN A 203 -15.56 -23.35 -3.36
C ASN A 203 -14.79 -23.33 -2.02
N ASP A 204 -14.71 -22.17 -1.35
CA ASP A 204 -14.05 -22.06 -0.04
C ASP A 204 -14.85 -22.77 1.07
N VAL A 205 -16.16 -22.92 0.92
CA VAL A 205 -17.08 -23.46 1.94
C VAL A 205 -17.69 -24.81 1.59
N GLY A 206 -17.21 -25.45 0.50
CA GLY A 206 -17.68 -26.76 0.06
C GLY A 206 -19.06 -26.77 -0.62
N PHE A 207 -19.52 -25.62 -1.13
CA PHE A 207 -20.76 -25.51 -1.89
C PHE A 207 -20.50 -25.61 -3.40
N ALA A 208 -21.51 -26.10 -4.13
CA ALA A 208 -21.53 -26.00 -5.59
C ALA A 208 -21.68 -24.54 -6.05
N GLU A 209 -21.05 -24.19 -7.17
CA GLU A 209 -21.17 -22.86 -7.77
C GLU A 209 -22.65 -22.47 -7.97
N GLY A 210 -23.00 -21.25 -7.58
CA GLY A 210 -24.37 -20.71 -7.64
C GLY A 210 -25.22 -20.91 -6.38
N LYS A 211 -24.87 -21.83 -5.47
CA LYS A 211 -25.61 -22.04 -4.20
C LYS A 211 -25.16 -21.12 -3.06
N PHE A 212 -23.97 -20.54 -3.17
CA PHE A 212 -23.42 -19.59 -2.21
C PHE A 212 -22.83 -18.41 -3.00
N PRO A 213 -23.55 -17.27 -3.08
CA PRO A 213 -23.02 -16.09 -3.75
C PRO A 213 -21.76 -15.62 -3.01
N PRO A 214 -20.75 -15.05 -3.71
CA PRO A 214 -19.55 -14.57 -3.04
C PRO A 214 -19.89 -13.49 -2.00
N HIS A 215 -19.50 -13.74 -0.75
CA HIS A 215 -19.70 -12.81 0.36
C HIS A 215 -18.38 -12.11 0.72
N LEU A 216 -18.46 -10.83 1.07
CA LEU A 216 -17.33 -9.99 1.48
C LEU A 216 -17.46 -9.68 2.96
N PHE A 217 -16.49 -10.14 3.75
CA PHE A 217 -16.49 -9.94 5.19
C PHE A 217 -15.41 -8.95 5.63
N THR A 218 -15.75 -8.10 6.59
CA THR A 218 -14.79 -7.30 7.34
C THR A 218 -14.99 -7.52 8.83
N ASP A 219 -14.16 -6.87 9.63
CA ASP A 219 -14.18 -6.96 11.08
C ASP A 219 -15.59 -6.80 11.67
N GLY A 220 -15.92 -7.63 12.65
CA GLY A 220 -17.21 -7.60 13.33
C GLY A 220 -17.46 -6.27 14.05
N GLY A 221 -16.40 -5.58 14.49
CA GLY A 221 -16.50 -4.31 15.21
C GLY A 221 -17.08 -3.15 14.39
N VAL A 222 -17.24 -3.30 13.08
CA VAL A 222 -17.95 -2.32 12.24
C VAL A 222 -19.45 -2.31 12.54
N TYR A 223 -20.02 -3.42 13.05
CA TYR A 223 -21.45 -3.55 13.34
C TYR A 223 -21.76 -3.92 14.79
N ASP A 224 -20.97 -4.83 15.39
CA ASP A 224 -21.07 -5.25 16.79
C ASP A 224 -19.67 -5.47 17.37
N ASN A 225 -19.12 -4.49 18.10
CA ASN A 225 -17.75 -4.63 18.64
C ASN A 225 -17.70 -5.40 19.96
N LEU A 226 -18.75 -5.32 20.77
CA LEU A 226 -18.84 -6.04 22.04
C LEU A 226 -19.35 -7.47 21.88
N GLY A 227 -20.03 -7.78 20.78
CA GLY A 227 -20.64 -9.08 20.52
C GLY A 227 -21.93 -9.33 21.30
N VAL A 228 -22.53 -8.27 21.85
CA VAL A 228 -23.71 -8.32 22.72
C VAL A 228 -25.01 -8.48 21.94
N ARG A 229 -25.07 -7.98 20.70
CA ARG A 229 -26.30 -8.06 19.89
C ARG A 229 -26.63 -9.52 19.57
N MET A 230 -25.61 -10.34 19.34
CA MET A 230 -25.81 -11.76 19.09
C MET A 230 -26.45 -12.47 20.29
N PHE A 231 -26.13 -12.09 21.54
CA PHE A 231 -26.83 -12.64 22.71
C PHE A 231 -28.32 -12.33 22.66
N ARG A 232 -28.72 -11.10 22.34
CA ARG A 232 -30.15 -10.76 22.14
C ARG A 232 -30.82 -11.63 21.08
N HIS A 233 -30.11 -11.94 19.99
CA HIS A 233 -30.62 -12.84 18.95
C HIS A 233 -30.71 -14.29 19.42
N ILE A 234 -29.73 -14.79 20.19
CA ILE A 234 -29.79 -16.13 20.80
C ILE A 234 -31.00 -16.24 21.74
N GLN A 235 -31.27 -15.21 22.54
CA GLN A 235 -32.39 -15.18 23.49
C GLN A 235 -33.76 -15.03 22.82
N ASN A 236 -33.85 -14.30 21.71
CA ASN A 236 -35.12 -13.92 21.09
C ASN A 236 -35.41 -14.62 19.74
N SER A 237 -34.65 -15.65 19.38
CA SER A 237 -34.87 -16.35 18.10
C SER A 237 -34.54 -17.83 18.18
N TRP A 238 -34.78 -18.54 17.08
CA TRP A 238 -34.50 -19.96 16.94
C TRP A 238 -33.03 -20.35 17.23
N ILE A 239 -32.09 -19.40 17.15
CA ILE A 239 -30.65 -19.65 17.30
C ILE A 239 -30.32 -20.33 18.65
N GLY A 240 -30.99 -19.95 19.76
CA GLY A 240 -30.77 -20.57 21.07
C GLY A 240 -31.35 -21.99 21.20
N HIS A 241 -32.18 -22.43 20.25
CA HIS A 241 -32.95 -23.66 20.35
C HIS A 241 -32.35 -24.85 19.60
N ASP A 242 -31.09 -24.73 19.25
CA ASP A 242 -30.51 -25.52 18.17
C ASP A 242 -29.55 -26.63 18.67
N THR A 243 -29.41 -26.74 20.00
CA THR A 243 -28.60 -27.72 20.73
C THR A 243 -29.37 -29.00 21.04
N PRO A 244 -28.76 -30.20 20.96
CA PRO A 244 -29.40 -31.42 21.40
C PRO A 244 -29.91 -31.34 22.85
N LEU A 245 -31.07 -31.93 23.10
CA LEU A 245 -31.61 -32.03 24.45
C LEU A 245 -30.75 -32.97 25.30
N CYS A 246 -30.53 -32.58 26.55
CA CYS A 246 -29.85 -33.36 27.57
C CYS A 246 -30.69 -33.44 28.84
N ALA A 247 -30.30 -34.30 29.78
CA ALA A 247 -31.02 -34.49 31.04
C ALA A 247 -31.26 -33.18 31.83
N HIS A 248 -30.29 -32.25 31.77
CA HIS A 248 -30.33 -30.97 32.47
C HIS A 248 -31.29 -29.95 31.85
N ASP A 249 -31.89 -30.24 30.70
CA ASP A 249 -32.87 -29.35 30.07
C ASP A 249 -34.25 -29.47 30.67
N PHE A 250 -34.49 -30.57 31.36
CA PHE A 250 -35.77 -30.88 31.96
C PHE A 250 -35.80 -30.37 33.39
N VAL A 251 -36.89 -29.68 33.75
CA VAL A 251 -37.15 -29.28 35.14
C VAL A 251 -37.20 -30.50 36.05
N ASP A 252 -37.84 -31.56 35.57
CA ASP A 252 -37.82 -32.89 36.17
C ASP A 252 -37.91 -33.96 35.07
N LEU A 253 -36.77 -34.52 34.71
CA LEU A 253 -36.67 -35.55 33.67
C LEU A 253 -37.50 -36.81 34.01
N GLN A 254 -37.55 -37.19 35.28
CA GLN A 254 -38.25 -38.40 35.72
C GLN A 254 -39.76 -38.21 35.68
N ALA A 255 -40.25 -37.03 36.09
CA ALA A 255 -41.66 -36.67 35.95
C ALA A 255 -42.07 -36.57 34.47
N ALA A 256 -41.22 -36.02 33.61
CA ALA A 256 -41.44 -35.96 32.17
C ALA A 256 -41.56 -37.37 31.57
N ALA A 257 -40.62 -38.27 31.89
CA ALA A 257 -40.63 -39.65 31.44
C ALA A 257 -41.88 -40.40 31.92
N LYS A 258 -42.26 -40.24 33.19
CA LYS A 258 -43.46 -40.86 33.76
C LYS A 258 -44.75 -40.35 33.10
N THR A 259 -44.83 -39.06 32.81
CA THR A 259 -45.99 -38.44 32.15
C THR A 259 -46.14 -38.97 30.72
N LEU A 260 -45.03 -39.03 29.97
CA LEU A 260 -45.03 -39.57 28.61
C LEU A 260 -45.30 -41.10 28.57
N ALA A 261 -44.84 -41.84 29.59
CA ALA A 261 -45.14 -43.26 29.74
C ALA A 261 -46.61 -43.52 30.11
N GLY A 262 -47.19 -42.66 30.94
CA GLY A 262 -48.58 -42.71 31.39
C GLY A 262 -49.62 -42.23 30.36
N ALA A 263 -49.18 -41.50 29.33
CA ALA A 263 -50.02 -41.11 28.21
C ALA A 263 -50.50 -42.37 27.43
N GLY A 264 -51.76 -42.74 27.64
CA GLY A 264 -52.39 -43.92 27.07
C GLY A 264 -53.20 -43.62 25.80
N ALA A 265 -53.50 -44.67 25.02
CA ALA A 265 -54.23 -44.61 23.74
C ALA A 265 -55.73 -44.21 23.85
N SER A 266 -56.18 -43.71 25.00
CA SER A 266 -57.60 -43.49 25.31
C SER A 266 -58.16 -42.17 24.76
N ARG A 267 -57.29 -41.19 24.47
CA ARG A 267 -57.60 -39.94 23.74
C ARG A 267 -56.45 -39.60 22.77
N PRO A 268 -56.71 -39.23 21.51
CA PRO A 268 -55.69 -38.78 20.57
C PRO A 268 -55.33 -37.32 20.84
N ASP A 269 -54.72 -37.05 22.01
CA ASP A 269 -54.17 -35.73 22.33
C ASP A 269 -52.69 -35.63 21.93
N ALA A 270 -52.15 -34.42 21.94
CA ALA A 270 -50.77 -34.14 21.56
C ALA A 270 -49.75 -34.97 22.35
N LEU A 271 -50.00 -35.21 23.64
CA LEU A 271 -49.10 -35.96 24.51
C LEU A 271 -49.11 -37.46 24.17
N ALA A 272 -50.29 -38.06 23.92
CA ALA A 272 -50.38 -39.45 23.46
C ALA A 272 -49.69 -39.66 22.11
N ARG A 273 -49.76 -38.66 21.22
CA ARG A 273 -49.04 -38.67 19.94
C ARG A 273 -47.53 -38.56 20.13
N LEU A 274 -47.03 -37.66 20.98
CA LEU A 274 -45.61 -37.59 21.35
C LEU A 274 -45.12 -38.91 21.95
N ALA A 275 -45.93 -39.52 22.83
CA ALA A 275 -45.60 -40.79 23.46
C ALA A 275 -45.52 -41.93 22.45
N SER A 276 -46.35 -41.94 21.41
CA SER A 276 -46.24 -42.95 20.35
C SER A 276 -44.99 -42.74 19.51
N LEU A 277 -44.68 -41.49 19.13
CA LEU A 277 -43.46 -41.16 18.38
C LEU A 277 -42.20 -41.55 19.15
N ALA A 278 -42.13 -41.25 20.45
CA ALA A 278 -40.99 -41.59 21.31
C ALA A 278 -40.84 -43.11 21.59
N ARG A 279 -41.87 -43.91 21.30
CA ARG A 279 -41.84 -45.39 21.42
C ARG A 279 -41.56 -46.08 20.09
N CYS A 280 -41.87 -45.47 18.94
CA CYS A 280 -41.65 -46.07 17.63
C CYS A 280 -40.17 -46.23 17.26
N ASP A 281 -39.26 -45.42 17.81
CA ASP A 281 -37.80 -45.57 17.62
C ASP A 281 -37.19 -46.77 18.35
N VAL A 282 -37.99 -47.58 19.06
CA VAL A 282 -37.51 -48.75 19.83
C VAL A 282 -37.09 -49.93 18.94
N HIS A 283 -37.35 -49.91 17.63
CA HIS A 283 -37.11 -51.05 16.74
C HIS A 283 -35.65 -51.24 16.26
N GLN A 284 -34.68 -50.41 16.65
CA GLN A 284 -33.26 -50.58 16.27
C GLN A 284 -32.30 -50.97 17.43
N ASP A 285 -32.69 -50.81 18.69
CA ASP A 285 -31.82 -51.03 19.86
C ASP A 285 -32.18 -52.31 20.65
N ALA A 286 -32.22 -53.46 19.97
CA ALA A 286 -32.49 -54.76 20.62
C ALA A 286 -31.25 -55.43 21.24
N ALA A 287 -30.12 -54.73 21.36
CA ALA A 287 -28.89 -55.30 21.91
C ALA A 287 -28.29 -54.42 23.01
N ALA A 288 -28.32 -54.95 24.24
CA ALA A 288 -27.55 -54.55 25.40
C ALA A 288 -27.71 -53.09 25.88
N ASP A 289 -28.66 -52.82 26.79
CA ASP A 289 -28.52 -51.63 27.63
C ASP A 289 -29.24 -51.73 28.98
N HIS A 290 -28.53 -51.40 30.06
CA HIS A 290 -29.05 -51.29 31.42
C HIS A 290 -29.73 -49.92 31.68
N GLN A 291 -29.95 -49.11 30.63
CA GLN A 291 -30.46 -47.74 30.72
C GLN A 291 -31.99 -47.67 30.77
N THR A 292 -32.53 -46.75 31.58
CA THR A 292 -33.98 -46.56 31.75
C THR A 292 -34.59 -45.74 30.61
N PHE A 293 -35.91 -45.83 30.39
CA PHE A 293 -36.62 -44.99 29.40
C PHE A 293 -36.41 -43.49 29.64
N ALA A 294 -36.20 -43.08 30.89
CA ALA A 294 -35.90 -41.70 31.26
C ALA A 294 -34.52 -41.23 30.76
N ASP A 295 -33.51 -42.11 30.77
CA ASP A 295 -32.15 -41.76 30.37
C ASP A 295 -32.05 -41.48 28.87
N LYS A 296 -32.79 -42.24 28.05
CA LYS A 296 -32.85 -42.06 26.58
C LYS A 296 -33.90 -41.04 26.13
N LEU A 297 -34.70 -40.49 27.05
CA LEU A 297 -35.78 -39.56 26.71
C LEU A 297 -35.29 -38.28 26.01
N PRO A 298 -34.21 -37.60 26.46
CA PRO A 298 -33.72 -36.40 25.80
C PRO A 298 -33.36 -36.63 24.33
N GLU A 299 -32.65 -37.72 24.03
CA GLU A 299 -32.24 -38.09 22.67
C GLU A 299 -33.44 -38.37 21.76
N ARG A 300 -34.43 -39.11 22.26
CA ARG A 300 -35.67 -39.42 21.52
C ARG A 300 -36.50 -38.18 21.22
N LEU A 301 -36.70 -37.32 22.22
CA LEU A 301 -37.42 -36.06 22.03
C LEU A 301 -36.66 -35.14 21.07
N TRP A 302 -35.33 -35.14 21.11
CA TRP A 302 -34.52 -34.40 20.16
C TRP A 302 -34.68 -34.90 18.72
N SER A 303 -34.65 -36.21 18.47
CA SER A 303 -34.94 -36.75 17.13
C SER A 303 -36.34 -36.34 16.65
N ILE A 304 -37.35 -36.38 17.52
CA ILE A 304 -38.70 -35.90 17.17
C ILE A 304 -38.69 -34.42 16.78
N ILE A 305 -37.99 -33.57 17.54
CA ILE A 305 -37.88 -32.14 17.27
C ILE A 305 -37.19 -31.87 15.92
N VAL A 306 -36.21 -32.69 15.53
CA VAL A 306 -35.43 -32.52 14.30
C VAL A 306 -36.14 -33.11 13.07
N ASP A 307 -36.77 -34.27 13.22
CA ASP A 307 -37.20 -35.10 12.08
C ASP A 307 -38.70 -35.04 11.79
N LYS A 308 -39.53 -34.58 12.75
CA LYS A 308 -40.99 -34.61 12.62
C LYS A 308 -41.57 -33.20 12.49
N GLN A 309 -42.49 -32.99 11.56
CA GLN A 309 -43.21 -31.73 11.43
C GLN A 309 -44.46 -31.74 12.34
N LEU A 310 -44.27 -31.52 13.64
CA LEU A 310 -45.36 -31.62 14.63
C LEU A 310 -46.51 -30.64 14.33
N TYR A 311 -46.19 -29.48 13.76
CA TYR A 311 -47.17 -28.46 13.34
C TYR A 311 -48.08 -28.89 12.18
N ASN A 312 -47.74 -29.97 11.45
CA ASN A 312 -48.60 -30.56 10.42
C ASN A 312 -49.49 -31.69 10.97
N ASP A 313 -49.27 -32.13 12.21
CA ASP A 313 -50.04 -33.19 12.84
C ASP A 313 -51.28 -32.59 13.54
N PRO A 314 -52.50 -33.08 13.24
CA PRO A 314 -53.74 -32.52 13.78
C PRO A 314 -53.80 -32.56 15.32
N ALA A 315 -53.05 -33.46 15.97
CA ALA A 315 -52.99 -33.52 17.43
C ALA A 315 -52.40 -32.26 18.08
N PHE A 316 -51.59 -31.48 17.35
CA PHE A 316 -50.91 -30.28 17.86
C PHE A 316 -51.52 -28.96 17.35
N ALA A 317 -52.57 -29.03 16.51
CA ALA A 317 -53.09 -27.86 15.79
C ALA A 317 -53.74 -26.80 16.71
N ASP A 318 -54.33 -27.24 17.82
CA ASP A 318 -55.13 -26.42 18.75
C ASP A 318 -54.41 -26.15 20.09
N LEU A 319 -53.11 -26.45 20.18
CA LEU A 319 -52.33 -26.15 21.38
C LEU A 319 -52.12 -24.64 21.53
N ASN A 320 -52.35 -24.12 22.73
CA ASN A 320 -52.00 -22.74 23.06
C ASN A 320 -50.50 -22.66 23.33
N VAL A 321 -49.79 -21.80 22.60
CA VAL A 321 -48.35 -21.57 22.78
C VAL A 321 -48.17 -20.22 23.46
N ASP A 322 -47.31 -20.15 24.46
CA ASP A 322 -47.17 -18.96 25.32
C ASP A 322 -46.46 -17.77 24.64
N ASP A 323 -45.79 -17.97 23.50
CA ASP A 323 -45.00 -16.97 22.79
C ASP A 323 -45.70 -16.50 21.50
N ASP A 324 -45.97 -15.18 21.40
CA ASP A 324 -46.62 -14.54 20.26
C ASP A 324 -45.86 -14.77 18.94
N GLN A 325 -44.53 -14.79 18.96
CA GLN A 325 -43.73 -15.04 17.76
C GLN A 325 -43.85 -16.49 17.29
N VAL A 326 -43.91 -17.44 18.23
CA VAL A 326 -44.13 -18.85 17.90
C VAL A 326 -45.56 -19.06 17.39
N ALA A 327 -46.54 -18.33 17.94
CA ALA A 327 -47.91 -18.36 17.44
C ALA A 327 -48.00 -17.84 15.99
N ASP A 328 -47.27 -16.78 15.66
CA ASP A 328 -47.15 -16.29 14.29
C ASP A 328 -46.41 -17.26 13.38
N LEU A 329 -45.37 -17.93 13.87
CA LEU A 329 -44.65 -18.98 13.15
C LEU A 329 -45.54 -20.20 12.87
N LEU A 330 -46.37 -20.60 13.83
CA LEU A 330 -47.37 -21.65 13.66
C LEU A 330 -48.44 -21.26 12.62
N ARG A 331 -48.91 -20.01 12.65
CA ARG A 331 -49.83 -19.47 11.62
C ARG A 331 -49.16 -19.44 10.24
N PHE A 332 -47.87 -19.12 10.18
CA PHE A 332 -47.09 -19.11 8.95
C PHE A 332 -46.93 -20.53 8.39
N ALA A 333 -46.59 -21.51 9.23
CA ALA A 333 -46.48 -22.92 8.86
C ALA A 333 -47.82 -23.49 8.31
N LYS A 334 -48.95 -23.12 8.93
CA LYS A 334 -50.30 -23.50 8.48
C LYS A 334 -50.68 -22.97 7.08
N ARG A 335 -49.93 -22.03 6.51
CA ARG A 335 -50.13 -21.52 5.13
C ARG A 335 -49.35 -22.31 4.07
N ASP A 336 -48.99 -23.57 4.37
CA ASP A 336 -48.33 -24.51 3.46
C ASP A 336 -46.94 -24.02 2.97
N ARG A 337 -46.22 -23.31 3.84
CA ARG A 337 -44.84 -22.88 3.59
C ARG A 337 -43.86 -23.73 4.37
N GLU A 338 -42.81 -24.21 3.71
CA GLU A 338 -41.69 -24.86 4.39
C GLU A 338 -41.01 -23.88 5.35
N LEU A 339 -40.91 -24.27 6.61
CA LEU A 339 -40.11 -23.55 7.60
C LEU A 339 -38.63 -23.83 7.35
N GLU A 340 -37.81 -22.81 7.56
CA GLU A 340 -36.37 -23.03 7.66
C GLU A 340 -36.06 -23.95 8.84
N PHE A 341 -34.93 -24.64 8.79
CA PHE A 341 -34.56 -25.62 9.81
C PHE A 341 -34.57 -25.05 11.24
N GLY A 342 -34.14 -23.80 11.41
CA GLY A 342 -34.15 -23.13 12.71
C GLY A 342 -35.56 -22.93 13.27
N ASP A 343 -36.41 -22.30 12.47
CA ASP A 343 -37.82 -22.05 12.78
C ASP A 343 -38.57 -23.37 13.07
N HIS A 344 -38.27 -24.43 12.32
CA HIS A 344 -38.78 -25.77 12.56
C HIS A 344 -38.45 -26.29 13.97
N LEU A 345 -37.18 -26.21 14.39
CA LEU A 345 -36.75 -26.65 15.72
C LEU A 345 -37.43 -25.86 16.83
N TRP A 346 -37.49 -24.54 16.69
CA TRP A 346 -38.09 -23.65 17.68
C TRP A 346 -39.59 -23.94 17.84
N LEU A 347 -40.32 -24.03 16.74
CA LEU A 347 -41.75 -24.34 16.75
C LEU A 347 -42.03 -25.72 17.38
N ASN A 348 -41.27 -26.75 17.00
CA ASN A 348 -41.46 -28.10 17.54
C ASN A 348 -41.20 -28.17 19.06
N ARG A 349 -40.18 -27.46 19.56
CA ARG A 349 -39.90 -27.38 21.01
C ARG A 349 -41.05 -26.74 21.77
N SER A 350 -41.56 -25.62 21.25
CA SER A 350 -42.67 -24.90 21.87
C SER A 350 -43.96 -25.71 21.83
N LEU A 351 -44.24 -26.43 20.73
CA LEU A 351 -45.36 -27.36 20.64
C LEU A 351 -45.22 -28.54 21.62
N MET A 352 -44.01 -29.06 21.81
CA MET A 352 -43.74 -30.11 22.79
C MET A 352 -43.98 -29.61 24.22
N GLN A 353 -43.49 -28.42 24.56
CA GLN A 353 -43.75 -27.77 25.84
C GLN A 353 -45.25 -27.56 26.07
N ALA A 354 -45.99 -27.10 25.05
CA ALA A 354 -47.43 -26.91 25.12
C ALA A 354 -48.19 -28.24 25.29
N ALA A 355 -47.73 -29.32 24.63
CA ALA A 355 -48.32 -30.65 24.79
C ALA A 355 -48.19 -31.17 26.23
N PHE A 356 -47.04 -31.01 26.86
CA PHE A 356 -46.86 -31.37 28.28
C PHE A 356 -47.66 -30.46 29.22
N ALA A 357 -47.73 -29.16 28.93
CA ALA A 357 -48.54 -28.21 29.68
C ALA A 357 -50.03 -28.59 29.67
N SER A 358 -50.56 -29.02 28.51
CA SER A 358 -51.96 -29.46 28.37
C SER A 358 -52.31 -30.70 29.21
N ALA A 359 -51.31 -31.51 29.58
CA ALA A 359 -51.47 -32.71 30.39
C ALA A 359 -51.31 -32.46 31.90
N GLY A 360 -51.20 -31.20 32.34
CA GLY A 360 -51.09 -30.83 33.75
C GLY A 360 -49.70 -31.01 34.35
N GLN A 361 -48.69 -31.36 33.55
CA GLN A 361 -47.31 -31.08 33.91
C GLN A 361 -47.06 -29.59 33.70
N GLY A 362 -46.37 -28.93 34.62
CA GLY A 362 -46.01 -27.53 34.46
C GLY A 362 -44.98 -27.33 33.33
N GLN A 363 -44.05 -26.43 33.57
CA GLN A 363 -42.94 -26.20 32.66
C GLN A 363 -42.07 -27.47 32.52
N LEU A 364 -41.89 -27.97 31.29
CA LEU A 364 -41.15 -29.20 30.99
C LEU A 364 -39.66 -28.87 30.89
N PHE A 365 -39.34 -27.86 30.08
CA PHE A 365 -37.98 -27.37 29.89
C PHE A 365 -37.71 -26.18 30.81
N HIS A 366 -36.52 -26.12 31.42
CA HIS A 366 -36.09 -24.90 32.11
C HIS A 366 -36.21 -23.70 31.17
N ALA A 367 -37.15 -22.77 31.44
CA ALA A 367 -37.40 -21.52 30.72
C ALA A 367 -36.76 -21.44 29.33
N THR A 368 -37.15 -22.36 28.45
CA THR A 368 -36.70 -22.44 27.05
C THR A 368 -35.23 -22.05 26.79
N ARG A 369 -34.24 -22.33 27.66
CA ARG A 369 -32.80 -21.99 27.50
C ARG A 369 -32.42 -20.55 27.08
N ASN A 370 -33.37 -19.63 26.94
CA ASN A 370 -33.14 -18.33 26.28
C ASN A 370 -32.81 -17.22 27.27
N HIS A 371 -32.57 -17.54 28.53
CA HIS A 371 -32.19 -16.56 29.53
C HIS A 371 -30.88 -17.01 30.18
N PHE A 372 -29.88 -16.13 30.15
CA PHE A 372 -28.60 -16.32 30.82
C PHE A 372 -28.75 -15.71 32.20
N ASP A 373 -28.27 -16.39 33.26
CA ASP A 373 -28.24 -15.78 34.60
C ASP A 373 -27.31 -14.55 34.64
N ALA A 374 -26.30 -14.54 33.76
CA ALA A 374 -25.51 -13.38 33.42
C ALA A 374 -24.89 -13.52 32.03
N VAL A 375 -24.81 -12.40 31.30
CA VAL A 375 -23.99 -12.22 30.11
C VAL A 375 -22.82 -11.33 30.49
N ILE A 376 -21.62 -11.91 30.60
CA ILE A 376 -20.39 -11.17 30.87
C ILE A 376 -19.89 -10.59 29.55
N VAL A 377 -19.69 -9.28 29.51
CA VAL A 377 -19.15 -8.54 28.36
C VAL A 377 -17.72 -8.14 28.68
N SER A 378 -16.75 -8.91 28.19
CA SER A 378 -15.34 -8.55 28.25
C SER A 378 -15.06 -7.47 27.22
N ASP A 379 -14.98 -6.22 27.66
CA ASP A 379 -14.78 -5.06 26.81
C ASP A 379 -13.31 -4.62 26.80
N ALA A 380 -12.59 -5.02 25.76
CA ALA A 380 -11.22 -4.62 25.46
C ALA A 380 -11.15 -3.55 24.37
N GLY A 381 -12.26 -2.84 24.11
CA GLY A 381 -12.37 -1.73 23.17
C GLY A 381 -11.43 -0.58 23.54
N ARG A 382 -10.96 0.18 22.54
CA ARG A 382 -10.14 1.38 22.78
C ARG A 382 -11.06 2.59 22.74
N GLN A 383 -11.18 3.30 23.84
CA GLN A 383 -11.83 4.61 23.83
C GLN A 383 -11.04 5.58 22.94
N LEU A 384 -11.75 6.35 22.12
CA LEU A 384 -11.14 7.29 21.19
C LEU A 384 -10.41 8.43 21.92
N ALA A 385 -9.09 8.31 22.10
CA ALA A 385 -8.30 9.36 22.74
C ALA A 385 -8.18 10.63 21.88
N VAL A 386 -8.28 11.81 22.53
CA VAL A 386 -8.02 13.13 21.94
C VAL A 386 -6.51 13.36 21.87
N THR A 387 -5.89 13.05 20.73
CA THR A 387 -4.44 13.24 20.57
C THR A 387 -4.11 14.67 20.14
N ARG A 388 -3.34 15.42 20.94
CA ARG A 388 -2.84 16.77 20.58
C ARG A 388 -1.80 16.78 19.44
N ARG A 389 -1.35 15.61 18.96
CA ARG A 389 -0.26 15.42 17.97
C ARG A 389 -0.67 14.69 16.69
N THR A 390 -1.94 14.69 16.32
CA THR A 390 -2.38 14.17 15.02
C THR A 390 -1.94 15.12 13.90
N LYS A 391 -0.69 15.01 13.45
CA LYS A 391 -0.38 15.38 12.06
C LYS A 391 -1.30 14.52 11.20
N ALA A 392 -2.21 15.14 10.45
CA ALA A 392 -3.14 14.44 9.55
C ALA A 392 -2.33 13.46 8.70
N GLY A 393 -2.47 12.16 8.99
CA GLY A 393 -1.59 11.12 8.48
C GLY A 393 -1.90 10.75 7.04
N GLY A 394 -1.84 11.70 6.09
CA GLY A 394 -2.21 11.45 4.69
C GLY A 394 -3.58 10.77 4.52
N LEU A 395 -3.84 10.19 3.34
CA LEU A 395 -5.11 9.50 3.06
C LEU A 395 -5.30 8.23 3.90
N VAL A 396 -4.22 7.48 4.15
CA VAL A 396 -4.29 6.20 4.89
C VAL A 396 -4.58 6.43 6.38
N GLY A 397 -3.91 7.39 7.01
CA GLY A 397 -4.15 7.72 8.42
C GLY A 397 -5.54 8.32 8.63
N VAL A 398 -6.07 9.08 7.67
CA VAL A 398 -7.46 9.56 7.70
C VAL A 398 -8.44 8.39 7.62
N ALA A 399 -8.23 7.44 6.69
CA ALA A 399 -9.11 6.26 6.57
C ALA A 399 -9.10 5.41 7.86
N LEU A 400 -7.93 5.14 8.43
CA LEU A 400 -7.81 4.40 9.70
C LEU A 400 -8.50 5.15 10.85
N ARG A 401 -8.32 6.47 10.94
CA ARG A 401 -8.97 7.28 11.99
C ARG A 401 -10.48 7.33 11.82
N ALA A 402 -10.99 7.38 10.59
CA ALA A 402 -12.43 7.33 10.32
C ALA A 402 -13.04 5.99 10.74
N SER A 403 -12.34 4.87 10.47
CA SER A 403 -12.75 3.55 10.97
C SER A 403 -12.73 3.47 12.49
N ASP A 404 -11.69 4.00 13.14
CA ASP A 404 -11.61 4.07 14.62
C ASP A 404 -12.81 4.86 15.19
N ILE A 405 -13.17 6.02 14.60
CA ILE A 405 -14.33 6.83 15.03
C ILE A 405 -15.65 6.08 14.85
N LEU A 406 -15.82 5.38 13.72
CA LEU A 406 -17.03 4.62 13.45
C LEU A 406 -17.21 3.50 14.48
N MET A 407 -16.15 2.75 14.76
CA MET A 407 -16.19 1.66 15.75
C MET A 407 -16.42 2.17 17.17
N ASP A 408 -15.81 3.30 17.55
CA ASP A 408 -16.05 3.97 18.84
C ASP A 408 -17.52 4.38 18.98
N ARG A 409 -18.14 4.92 17.91
CA ARG A 409 -19.57 5.27 17.96
C ARG A 409 -20.50 4.06 18.02
N VAL A 410 -20.13 2.96 17.37
CA VAL A 410 -20.86 1.68 17.46
C VAL A 410 -20.82 1.14 18.89
N TRP A 411 -19.64 1.16 19.51
CA TRP A 411 -19.45 0.80 20.91
C TRP A 411 -20.27 1.67 21.88
N GLU A 412 -20.30 2.99 21.69
CA GLU A 412 -21.13 3.90 22.52
C GLU A 412 -22.62 3.51 22.44
N LEU A 413 -23.13 3.24 21.23
CA LEU A 413 -24.54 2.85 21.04
C LEU A 413 -24.86 1.49 21.67
N GLU A 414 -23.93 0.54 21.65
CA GLU A 414 -24.08 -0.75 22.33
C GLU A 414 -24.14 -0.55 23.84
N CYS A 415 -23.23 0.27 24.39
CA CYS A 415 -23.23 0.58 25.81
C CYS A 415 -24.55 1.24 26.23
N ASP A 416 -25.00 2.27 25.52
CA ASP A 416 -26.27 2.97 25.79
C ASP A 416 -27.48 2.03 25.78
N THR A 417 -27.45 1.00 24.94
CA THR A 417 -28.56 0.04 24.79
C THR A 417 -28.55 -1.05 25.85
N PHE A 418 -27.37 -1.61 26.18
CA PHE A 418 -27.27 -2.84 26.97
C PHE A 418 -26.78 -2.62 28.42
N HIS A 419 -26.12 -1.51 28.76
CA HIS A 419 -25.70 -1.24 30.15
C HIS A 419 -26.87 -1.13 31.12
N ALA A 420 -28.06 -0.75 30.64
CA ALA A 420 -29.25 -0.64 31.47
C ALA A 420 -29.89 -2.00 31.77
N GLU A 421 -29.51 -3.06 31.06
CA GLU A 421 -30.07 -4.41 31.25
C GLU A 421 -29.34 -5.13 32.40
N PRO A 422 -30.06 -5.57 33.45
CA PRO A 422 -29.45 -6.12 34.66
C PRO A 422 -28.70 -7.44 34.46
N ASP A 423 -28.99 -8.16 33.36
CA ASP A 423 -28.37 -9.45 33.06
C ASP A 423 -27.01 -9.29 32.36
N PHE A 424 -26.70 -8.08 31.84
CA PHE A 424 -25.42 -7.79 31.18
C PHE A 424 -24.42 -7.20 32.16
N LEU A 425 -23.27 -7.87 32.32
CA LEU A 425 -22.20 -7.48 33.23
C LEU A 425 -20.96 -7.09 32.44
N PHE A 426 -20.68 -5.79 32.40
CA PHE A 426 -19.55 -5.26 31.64
C PHE A 426 -18.27 -5.34 32.46
N ALA A 427 -17.22 -5.86 31.84
CA ALA A 427 -15.86 -5.92 32.34
C ALA A 427 -14.94 -5.08 31.42
N PRO A 428 -15.00 -3.74 31.49
CA PRO A 428 -14.26 -2.90 30.58
C PRO A 428 -12.80 -2.77 30.99
N ILE A 429 -11.91 -2.79 29.99
CA ILE A 429 -10.47 -2.62 30.17
C ILE A 429 -10.11 -1.26 30.76
N SER A 430 -10.99 -0.27 30.64
CA SER A 430 -10.87 1.04 31.27
C SER A 430 -11.21 1.06 32.76
N GLU A 431 -11.85 0.02 33.29
CA GLU A 431 -12.12 -0.09 34.73
C GLU A 431 -10.79 -0.12 35.48
N THR A 432 -10.71 0.68 36.54
CA THR A 432 -9.54 0.70 37.42
C THR A 432 -9.95 0.14 38.77
N VAL A 433 -9.43 -1.03 39.12
CA VAL A 433 -9.68 -1.68 40.40
C VAL A 433 -8.80 -1.02 41.46
N SER A 434 -9.42 -0.49 42.51
CA SER A 434 -8.67 0.18 43.57
C SER A 434 -7.94 -0.83 44.45
N LEU A 435 -6.77 -0.45 45.00
CA LEU A 435 -6.04 -1.28 45.96
C LEU A 435 -6.81 -1.51 47.28
N ALA A 436 -7.85 -0.72 47.53
CA ALA A 436 -8.75 -0.91 48.67
C ALA A 436 -9.75 -2.05 48.42
N GLU A 437 -10.21 -2.22 47.17
CA GLU A 437 -11.10 -3.31 46.77
C GLU A 437 -10.34 -4.62 46.54
N ASP A 438 -9.14 -4.53 45.96
CA ASP A 438 -8.24 -5.66 45.77
C ASP A 438 -6.78 -5.25 46.03
N PRO A 439 -6.20 -5.59 47.20
CA PRO A 439 -4.82 -5.31 47.53
C PRO A 439 -3.79 -5.94 46.57
N THR A 440 -4.20 -6.93 45.79
CA THR A 440 -3.35 -7.65 44.85
C THR A 440 -3.46 -7.14 43.41
N ALA A 441 -4.35 -6.18 43.14
CA ALA A 441 -4.51 -5.56 41.83
C ALA A 441 -3.22 -4.83 41.38
N LEU A 442 -3.09 -4.62 40.08
CA LEU A 442 -2.04 -3.77 39.52
C LEU A 442 -2.16 -2.34 40.07
N HIS A 443 -1.06 -1.60 40.10
CA HIS A 443 -1.11 -0.20 40.50
C HIS A 443 -2.04 0.60 39.54
N PRO A 444 -2.89 1.51 40.02
CA PRO A 444 -3.85 2.25 39.18
C PRO A 444 -3.23 2.92 37.94
N GLU A 445 -2.04 3.50 38.09
CA GLU A 445 -1.28 4.12 37.00
C GLU A 445 -0.84 3.10 35.94
N ILE A 446 -0.54 1.86 36.32
CA ILE A 446 -0.26 0.78 35.36
C ILE A 446 -1.55 0.39 34.64
N GLN A 447 -2.65 0.20 35.38
CA GLN A 447 -3.96 -0.15 34.81
C GLN A 447 -4.39 0.88 33.74
N SER A 448 -4.24 2.17 34.03
CA SER A 448 -4.53 3.26 33.08
C SER A 448 -3.68 3.16 31.81
N GLN A 449 -2.38 2.85 31.90
CA GLN A 449 -1.54 2.70 30.70
C GLN A 449 -1.82 1.41 29.94
N VAL A 450 -2.20 0.33 30.64
CA VAL A 450 -2.58 -0.96 30.03
C VAL A 450 -3.80 -0.79 29.13
N ALA A 451 -4.81 -0.04 29.56
CA ALA A 451 -6.00 0.26 28.77
C ALA A 451 -5.68 1.00 27.44
N ASP A 452 -4.60 1.79 27.43
CA ASP A 452 -4.17 2.59 26.30
C ASP A 452 -3.24 1.87 25.31
N ILE A 453 -2.78 0.65 25.64
CA ILE A 453 -1.91 -0.15 24.75
C ILE A 453 -2.57 -0.28 23.36
N ARG A 454 -1.75 -0.26 22.30
CA ARG A 454 -2.22 -0.39 20.92
C ARG A 454 -2.92 -1.73 20.64
N THR A 455 -3.74 -1.76 19.58
CA THR A 455 -4.50 -2.95 19.14
C THR A 455 -3.84 -3.69 17.97
N ASP A 456 -2.62 -3.33 17.61
CA ASP A 456 -1.93 -3.84 16.42
C ASP A 456 -1.62 -5.35 16.55
N LEU A 457 -1.70 -6.11 15.45
CA LEU A 457 -1.27 -7.53 15.42
C LEU A 457 0.26 -7.67 15.27
N ASP A 458 1.02 -6.85 16.00
CA ASP A 458 2.49 -6.89 16.04
C ASP A 458 3.00 -7.57 17.31
N ARG A 459 4.32 -7.62 17.49
CA ARG A 459 4.92 -8.28 18.64
C ARG A 459 4.67 -7.48 19.93
N PHE A 460 4.14 -8.15 20.95
CA PHE A 460 4.04 -7.62 22.31
C PHE A 460 5.24 -8.04 23.17
N SER A 461 5.64 -7.17 24.10
CA SER A 461 6.66 -7.38 25.12
C SER A 461 6.10 -8.08 26.34
N GLU A 462 6.96 -8.70 27.15
CA GLU A 462 6.53 -9.39 28.37
C GLU A 462 5.82 -8.45 29.36
N LEU A 463 6.21 -7.16 29.42
CA LEU A 463 5.53 -6.18 30.27
C LEU A 463 4.10 -5.88 29.77
N GLU A 464 3.90 -5.77 28.46
CA GLU A 464 2.57 -5.58 27.87
C GLU A 464 1.69 -6.82 28.09
N ILE A 465 2.25 -8.03 27.91
CA ILE A 465 1.57 -9.30 28.15
C ILE A 465 1.15 -9.44 29.62
N SER A 466 2.10 -9.31 30.54
CA SER A 466 1.84 -9.37 32.00
C SER A 466 0.81 -8.33 32.42
N GLY A 467 0.96 -7.08 31.96
CA GLY A 467 0.05 -5.99 32.28
C GLY A 467 -1.39 -6.28 31.84
N LEU A 468 -1.59 -6.72 30.60
CA LEU A 468 -2.93 -6.99 30.05
C LEU A 468 -3.62 -8.19 30.69
N VAL A 469 -2.89 -9.29 30.87
CA VAL A 469 -3.45 -10.51 31.46
C VAL A 469 -3.83 -10.28 32.92
N ARG A 470 -2.94 -9.69 33.71
CA ARG A 470 -3.20 -9.40 35.13
C ARG A 470 -4.31 -8.37 35.31
N HIS A 471 -4.39 -7.38 34.42
CA HIS A 471 -5.47 -6.40 34.44
C HIS A 471 -6.83 -7.05 34.14
N GLY A 472 -6.93 -7.87 33.09
CA GLY A 472 -8.17 -8.61 32.78
C GLY A 472 -8.62 -9.53 33.91
N TYR A 473 -7.68 -10.21 34.53
CA TYR A 473 -7.95 -11.03 35.72
C TYR A 473 -8.53 -10.17 36.87
N GLY A 474 -7.91 -9.03 37.17
CA GLY A 474 -8.35 -8.12 38.24
C GLY A 474 -9.73 -7.50 37.99
N VAL A 475 -9.99 -7.05 36.76
CA VAL A 475 -11.31 -6.52 36.35
C VAL A 475 -12.39 -7.59 36.47
N MET A 476 -12.14 -8.81 35.96
CA MET A 476 -13.13 -9.89 36.05
C MET A 476 -13.44 -10.27 37.51
N ARG A 477 -12.42 -10.23 38.38
CA ARG A 477 -12.59 -10.41 39.81
C ARG A 477 -13.49 -9.34 40.43
N SER A 478 -13.27 -8.07 40.09
CA SER A 478 -14.13 -6.95 40.51
C SER A 478 -15.58 -7.18 40.09
N VAL A 479 -15.81 -7.50 38.81
CA VAL A 479 -17.13 -7.73 38.25
C VAL A 479 -17.85 -8.91 38.92
N CYS A 480 -17.19 -10.05 39.12
CA CYS A 480 -17.82 -11.19 39.81
C CYS A 480 -18.19 -10.87 41.26
N ARG A 481 -17.36 -10.10 41.97
CA ARG A 481 -17.65 -9.67 43.35
C ARG A 481 -18.85 -8.72 43.45
N SER A 482 -19.16 -7.99 42.38
CA SER A 482 -20.34 -7.11 42.33
C SER A 482 -21.67 -7.88 42.25
N ARG A 483 -21.64 -9.16 41.83
CA ARG A 483 -22.82 -10.02 41.65
C ARG A 483 -22.68 -11.35 42.42
N PRO A 484 -22.65 -11.30 43.76
CA PRO A 484 -22.54 -12.51 44.58
C PRO A 484 -23.77 -13.43 44.46
N ASP A 485 -24.90 -12.90 43.98
CA ASP A 485 -26.11 -13.67 43.64
C ASP A 485 -25.86 -14.69 42.51
N VAL A 486 -25.01 -14.36 41.53
CA VAL A 486 -24.72 -15.24 40.38
C VAL A 486 -23.42 -16.02 40.58
N PHE A 487 -22.38 -15.39 41.12
CA PHE A 487 -21.03 -15.99 41.19
C PHE A 487 -20.66 -16.52 42.58
N GLY A 488 -21.50 -16.29 43.59
CA GLY A 488 -21.19 -16.63 44.98
C GLY A 488 -20.25 -15.62 45.66
N THR A 489 -20.04 -15.80 46.96
CA THR A 489 -19.24 -14.89 47.80
C THR A 489 -17.80 -15.35 48.00
N SER A 490 -17.48 -16.60 47.66
CA SER A 490 -16.13 -17.18 47.77
C SER A 490 -15.43 -17.19 46.40
N GLY A 491 -14.32 -16.47 46.29
CA GLY A 491 -13.49 -16.44 45.07
C GLY A 491 -11.99 -16.38 45.39
N PRO A 492 -11.12 -16.52 44.39
CA PRO A 492 -9.67 -16.51 44.60
C PRO A 492 -9.19 -15.14 45.13
N GLU A 493 -8.44 -15.15 46.23
CA GLU A 493 -7.88 -13.95 46.89
C GLU A 493 -6.39 -13.72 46.62
N GLY A 494 -5.72 -14.66 45.94
CA GLY A 494 -4.29 -14.57 45.63
C GLY A 494 -3.96 -13.49 44.59
N PRO A 495 -2.66 -13.25 44.30
CA PRO A 495 -2.27 -12.35 43.23
C PRO A 495 -2.79 -12.81 41.86
N PRO A 496 -3.11 -11.88 40.94
CA PRO A 496 -3.46 -12.22 39.57
C PRO A 496 -2.38 -13.07 38.90
N TRP A 497 -2.81 -14.07 38.13
CA TRP A 497 -1.91 -14.94 37.38
C TRP A 497 -1.08 -14.15 36.37
N ASP A 498 0.22 -14.48 36.29
CA ASP A 498 1.17 -13.87 35.37
C ASP A 498 1.91 -14.95 34.56
N PRO A 499 1.65 -15.07 33.25
CA PRO A 499 2.29 -16.09 32.42
C PRO A 499 3.77 -15.79 32.12
N THR A 500 4.24 -14.57 32.32
CA THR A 500 5.58 -14.14 31.87
C THR A 500 6.67 -14.37 32.91
N GLN A 501 6.29 -14.84 34.11
CA GLN A 501 7.18 -14.98 35.26
C GLN A 501 8.04 -13.74 35.53
N ILE A 502 7.55 -12.53 35.26
CA ILE A 502 8.14 -11.29 35.76
C ILE A 502 7.96 -11.33 37.29
N ARG A 503 8.83 -12.09 37.96
CA ARG A 503 8.93 -12.08 39.41
C ARG A 503 9.06 -10.62 39.80
N SER A 504 8.31 -10.23 40.81
CA SER A 504 8.45 -9.01 41.60
C SER A 504 9.84 -8.96 42.24
N ALA A 505 10.86 -8.85 41.39
CA ALA A 505 12.27 -8.86 41.70
C ALA A 505 12.80 -7.44 41.50
N GLU A 506 12.18 -6.46 42.15
CA GLU A 506 12.87 -5.22 42.51
C GLU A 506 12.43 -4.74 43.90
N THR A 507 12.72 -5.54 44.93
CA THR A 507 13.17 -4.99 46.22
C THR A 507 14.57 -4.39 46.03
N VAL A 508 14.69 -3.38 45.15
CA VAL A 508 15.94 -2.64 44.95
C VAL A 508 15.97 -1.51 45.97
N LYS A 509 16.99 -1.55 46.82
CA LYS A 509 17.34 -0.51 47.80
C LYS A 509 17.23 0.87 47.14
N ALA A 510 16.44 1.74 47.76
CA ALA A 510 16.23 3.11 47.33
C ALA A 510 17.56 3.88 47.28
N SER A 511 18.00 4.21 46.06
CA SER A 511 18.92 5.31 45.80
C SER A 511 18.38 6.11 44.61
N ASN A 512 17.70 7.23 44.88
CA ASN A 512 17.35 8.34 43.97
C ASN A 512 16.86 8.02 42.53
N ALA A 513 16.42 6.80 42.24
CA ALA A 513 15.87 6.40 40.95
C ALA A 513 14.33 6.43 40.99
N THR A 514 13.70 6.84 39.89
CA THR A 514 12.24 6.82 39.71
C THR A 514 11.62 5.50 40.17
N SER A 515 10.49 5.58 40.90
CA SER A 515 9.72 4.42 41.38
C SER A 515 9.54 3.37 40.27
N PRO A 516 9.67 2.07 40.57
CA PRO A 516 9.51 1.00 39.59
C PRO A 516 8.16 1.08 38.85
N VAL A 517 7.11 1.49 39.55
CA VAL A 517 5.77 1.75 38.97
C VAL A 517 5.84 2.83 37.90
N THR A 518 6.54 3.94 38.16
CA THR A 518 6.70 5.03 37.19
C THR A 518 7.49 4.59 35.95
N ARG A 519 8.51 3.72 36.12
CA ARG A 519 9.27 3.16 34.99
C ARG A 519 8.40 2.25 34.12
N GLN A 520 7.65 1.34 34.73
CA GLN A 520 6.73 0.44 34.02
C GLN A 520 5.62 1.23 33.31
N ALA A 521 4.99 2.18 33.99
CA ALA A 521 3.95 3.03 33.40
C ALA A 521 4.48 3.83 32.20
N ARG A 522 5.69 4.40 32.26
CA ARG A 522 6.30 5.09 31.10
C ARG A 522 6.56 4.14 29.94
N SER A 523 7.05 2.93 30.21
CA SER A 523 7.28 1.94 29.16
C SER A 523 5.98 1.53 28.48
N LEU A 524 4.89 1.38 29.24
CA LEU A 524 3.56 1.07 28.71
C LEU A 524 2.91 2.27 28.00
N HIS A 525 3.22 3.49 28.42
CA HIS A 525 2.76 4.71 27.74
C HIS A 525 3.25 4.76 26.29
N ASP A 526 4.51 4.40 26.05
CA ASP A 526 5.08 4.36 24.70
C ASP A 526 4.40 3.29 23.81
N SER A 527 3.84 2.23 24.43
CA SER A 527 3.09 1.17 23.75
C SER A 527 1.73 1.59 23.20
N ALA A 528 1.22 2.77 23.58
CA ALA A 528 -0.06 3.30 23.10
C ALA A 528 -0.02 3.78 21.64
N GLN A 529 1.18 4.06 21.10
CA GLN A 529 1.37 4.53 19.73
C GLN A 529 1.34 3.36 18.73
N ARG A 530 0.55 3.51 17.65
CA ARG A 530 0.50 2.51 16.56
C ARG A 530 1.83 2.45 15.82
N GLN A 531 2.31 1.24 15.58
CA GLN A 531 3.61 1.02 14.95
C GLN A 531 3.51 0.78 13.44
N LEU A 532 2.88 1.70 12.70
CA LEU A 532 2.48 1.49 11.29
C LEU A 532 3.61 1.09 10.32
N PHE A 533 4.87 1.38 10.64
CA PHE A 533 6.04 1.04 9.81
C PHE A 533 7.28 0.61 10.61
N SER A 534 7.13 0.12 11.85
CA SER A 534 8.27 -0.02 12.76
C SER A 534 9.36 -0.98 12.26
N HIS A 535 9.03 -2.05 11.53
CA HIS A 535 10.02 -3.04 11.06
C HIS A 535 9.69 -3.64 9.68
N LEU A 536 9.95 -2.87 8.61
CA LEU A 536 9.98 -3.42 7.23
C LEU A 536 11.09 -4.47 7.04
N PHE A 537 12.12 -4.44 7.87
CA PHE A 537 13.23 -5.40 7.86
C PHE A 537 13.30 -6.16 9.17
N SER A 538 13.44 -7.48 9.09
CA SER A 538 13.72 -8.35 10.23
C SER A 538 14.74 -9.41 9.82
N PHE A 539 15.82 -9.54 10.59
CA PHE A 539 16.86 -10.56 10.36
C PHE A 539 16.34 -12.00 10.49
N ARG A 540 15.21 -12.18 11.20
CA ARG A 540 14.56 -13.48 11.38
C ARG A 540 13.57 -13.83 10.26
N ASP A 541 13.36 -12.94 9.29
CA ASP A 541 12.35 -13.12 8.25
C ASP A 541 12.98 -13.03 6.85
N TRP A 542 12.90 -14.13 6.11
CA TRP A 542 13.57 -14.30 4.82
C TRP A 542 13.22 -13.26 3.73
N PRO A 543 11.97 -12.73 3.62
CA PRO A 543 11.64 -11.74 2.59
C PRO A 543 12.43 -10.44 2.76
N SER A 544 12.86 -10.10 3.98
CA SER A 544 13.70 -8.93 4.26
C SER A 544 14.98 -8.93 3.41
N TYR A 545 15.56 -10.11 3.17
CA TYR A 545 16.78 -10.26 2.38
C TYR A 545 16.54 -10.09 0.87
N LEU A 546 15.31 -10.28 0.40
CA LEU A 546 14.94 -9.95 -0.99
C LEU A 546 14.74 -8.45 -1.21
N TYR A 547 14.23 -7.73 -0.21
CA TYR A 547 14.01 -6.29 -0.33
C TYR A 547 15.30 -5.48 -0.25
N LEU A 548 16.32 -5.96 0.46
CA LEU A 548 17.59 -5.26 0.61
C LEU A 548 18.26 -4.92 -0.75
N PRO A 549 18.46 -5.87 -1.70
CA PRO A 549 19.03 -5.54 -3.01
C PRO A 549 18.09 -4.67 -3.85
N LEU A 550 16.77 -4.80 -3.72
CA LEU A 550 15.80 -3.96 -4.44
C LEU A 550 15.88 -2.49 -3.96
N VAL A 551 15.91 -2.27 -2.65
CA VAL A 551 16.06 -0.94 -2.06
C VAL A 551 17.41 -0.34 -2.44
N LEU A 552 18.49 -1.14 -2.42
CA LEU A 552 19.80 -0.72 -2.88
C LEU A 552 19.78 -0.32 -4.36
N ALA A 553 19.11 -1.11 -5.21
CA ALA A 553 18.95 -0.81 -6.64
C ALA A 553 18.14 0.48 -6.88
N ILE A 554 17.13 0.77 -6.05
CA ILE A 554 16.37 2.03 -6.14
C ILE A 554 17.20 3.22 -5.63
N LEU A 555 17.92 3.08 -4.52
CA LEU A 555 18.73 4.15 -3.93
C LEU A 555 19.95 4.50 -4.80
N ILE A 556 20.54 3.53 -5.49
CA ILE A 556 21.66 3.75 -6.41
C ILE A 556 21.14 4.07 -7.82
N GLY A 557 20.23 3.25 -8.34
CA GLY A 557 19.71 3.36 -9.70
C GLY A 557 18.78 4.55 -9.91
N GLY A 558 17.98 4.93 -8.91
CA GLY A 558 17.06 6.07 -8.96
C GLY A 558 17.77 7.39 -9.27
N PRO A 559 18.79 7.81 -8.48
CA PRO A 559 19.60 8.99 -8.78
C PRO A 559 20.30 8.92 -10.14
N ILE A 560 20.82 7.76 -10.55
CA ILE A 560 21.47 7.59 -11.87
C ILE A 560 20.45 7.79 -13.00
N LEU A 561 19.26 7.22 -12.88
CA LEU A 561 18.19 7.37 -13.87
C LEU A 561 17.66 8.81 -13.90
N ALA A 562 17.49 9.44 -12.74
CA ALA A 562 17.11 10.84 -12.63
C ALA A 562 18.15 11.76 -13.25
N TYR A 563 19.45 11.51 -13.00
CA TYR A 563 20.54 12.26 -13.61
C TYR A 563 20.58 12.08 -15.14
N LYS A 564 20.41 10.84 -15.63
CA LYS A 564 20.31 10.58 -17.08
C LYS A 564 19.09 11.25 -17.70
N ALA A 565 17.95 11.27 -17.01
CA ALA A 565 16.74 11.97 -17.47
C ALA A 565 16.95 13.49 -17.50
N TYR A 566 17.57 14.05 -16.46
CA TYR A 566 17.95 15.46 -16.40
C TYR A 566 18.88 15.85 -17.55
N GLN A 567 19.95 15.07 -17.81
CA GLN A 567 20.84 15.30 -18.94
C GLN A 567 20.14 15.20 -20.31
N ARG A 568 19.08 14.40 -20.44
CA ARG A 568 18.28 14.33 -21.68
C ARG A 568 17.40 15.57 -21.82
N ALA A 569 16.72 15.97 -20.75
CA ALA A 569 15.86 17.16 -20.75
C ALA A 569 16.65 18.43 -21.09
N HIS A 570 17.84 18.61 -20.50
CA HIS A 570 18.68 19.79 -20.77
C HIS A 570 19.23 19.81 -22.21
N ARG A 571 19.47 18.64 -22.82
CA ARG A 571 19.80 18.54 -24.25
C ARG A 571 18.62 18.86 -25.18
N SER A 572 17.39 18.60 -24.75
CA SER A 572 16.19 18.92 -25.50
C SER A 572 15.85 20.42 -25.49
N GLU A 573 16.16 21.12 -24.41
CA GLU A 573 16.03 22.59 -24.30
C GLU A 573 16.90 23.30 -25.36
N MET A 574 18.15 22.86 -25.56
CA MET A 574 19.02 23.37 -26.63
C MET A 574 18.46 23.15 -28.05
N ILE A 575 17.68 22.10 -28.28
CA ILE A 575 17.08 21.81 -29.60
C ILE A 575 15.86 22.71 -29.83
N VAL A 576 15.12 23.06 -28.78
CA VAL A 576 13.95 23.95 -28.87
C VAL A 576 14.39 25.39 -29.13
N ASP A 577 15.43 25.88 -28.45
CA ASP A 577 16.01 27.19 -28.75
C ASP A 577 16.54 27.25 -30.19
N ALA A 578 17.19 26.18 -30.66
CA ALA A 578 17.69 26.06 -32.03
C ALA A 578 16.61 26.16 -33.13
N ILE A 579 15.41 25.61 -32.89
CA ILE A 579 14.29 25.69 -33.84
C ILE A 579 13.77 27.14 -33.96
N THR A 580 13.89 27.91 -32.88
CA THR A 580 13.48 29.32 -32.83
C THR A 580 14.34 30.21 -33.73
N PHE A 581 15.58 29.81 -34.05
CA PHE A 581 16.52 30.64 -34.80
C PHE A 581 16.46 30.54 -36.33
N SER A 582 15.66 29.63 -36.92
CA SER A 582 15.43 29.49 -38.39
C SER A 582 16.66 29.69 -39.31
N ASN A 583 17.88 29.45 -38.82
CA ASN A 583 19.12 29.70 -39.55
C ASN A 583 19.67 28.36 -40.10
N PRO A 584 19.77 28.17 -41.43
CA PRO A 584 20.29 26.93 -42.02
C PRO A 584 21.73 26.61 -41.59
N ASP A 585 22.51 27.60 -41.16
CA ASP A 585 23.89 27.42 -40.70
C ASP A 585 23.98 26.67 -39.36
N PHE A 586 22.96 26.77 -38.50
CA PHE A 586 22.98 26.13 -37.19
C PHE A 586 22.93 24.59 -37.26
N GLN A 587 22.21 24.05 -38.26
CA GLN A 587 22.21 22.60 -38.52
C GLN A 587 23.63 22.10 -38.81
N HIS A 588 24.43 22.91 -39.49
CA HIS A 588 25.81 22.60 -39.81
C HIS A 588 26.72 22.66 -38.57
N VAL A 589 26.52 23.64 -37.71
CA VAL A 589 27.21 23.72 -36.39
C VAL A 589 26.87 22.51 -35.53
N LEU A 590 25.60 22.09 -35.45
CA LEU A 590 25.19 20.87 -34.74
C LEU A 590 25.81 19.60 -35.33
N GLN A 591 25.94 19.54 -36.65
CA GLN A 591 26.58 18.42 -37.34
C GLN A 591 28.08 18.35 -37.01
N LEU A 592 28.78 19.48 -37.05
CA LEU A 592 30.17 19.63 -36.63
C LEU A 592 30.38 19.30 -35.15
N ALA A 593 29.43 19.67 -34.28
CA ALA A 593 29.44 19.30 -32.87
C ALA A 593 29.39 17.76 -32.69
N ARG A 594 28.61 17.06 -33.52
CA ARG A 594 28.42 15.60 -33.44
C ARG A 594 29.54 14.79 -34.09
N GLN A 595 30.02 15.19 -35.26
CA GLN A 595 30.88 14.34 -36.12
C GLN A 595 32.34 14.82 -36.22
N ARG A 596 32.71 15.97 -35.64
CA ARG A 596 34.07 16.58 -35.73
C ARG A 596 34.61 16.80 -37.16
N SER A 597 33.78 16.60 -38.18
CA SER A 597 34.06 16.81 -39.60
C SER A 597 32.76 17.05 -40.36
N THR A 598 32.78 17.85 -41.42
CA THR A 598 31.65 18.03 -42.33
C THR A 598 31.55 16.84 -43.29
N PRO A 599 30.40 16.15 -43.42
CA PRO A 599 30.24 15.10 -44.41
C PRO A 599 30.05 15.69 -45.83
N GLY A 600 30.85 15.21 -46.78
CA GLY A 600 30.83 15.58 -48.20
C GLY A 600 32.22 15.37 -48.85
N GLU A 601 32.27 15.16 -50.16
CA GLU A 601 33.53 15.05 -50.91
C GLU A 601 34.12 16.45 -51.15
N TRP A 602 34.77 17.04 -50.15
CA TRP A 602 35.48 18.32 -50.33
C TRP A 602 36.83 18.03 -50.99
N THR A 603 37.07 18.67 -52.12
CA THR A 603 38.26 18.42 -52.94
C THR A 603 39.45 19.21 -52.39
N PRO A 604 40.61 18.57 -52.14
CA PRO A 604 41.81 19.29 -51.69
C PRO A 604 42.38 20.15 -52.82
N LEU A 605 42.75 21.39 -52.50
CA LEU A 605 43.42 22.30 -53.42
C LEU A 605 44.94 22.24 -53.19
N VAL A 606 45.70 22.28 -54.29
CA VAL A 606 47.17 22.37 -54.25
C VAL A 606 47.55 23.84 -54.33
N ALA A 607 48.37 24.32 -53.39
CA ALA A 607 48.80 25.71 -53.34
C ALA A 607 50.00 25.96 -54.28
N GLU A 608 49.89 26.96 -55.15
CA GLU A 608 50.97 27.39 -56.04
C GLU A 608 51.66 28.66 -55.52
N GLU A 609 52.99 28.65 -55.43
CA GLU A 609 53.76 29.83 -55.02
C GLU A 609 53.88 30.84 -56.18
N VAL A 610 53.50 32.09 -55.94
CA VAL A 610 53.57 33.18 -56.92
C VAL A 610 54.38 34.37 -56.43
N LYS A 611 55.03 35.08 -57.35
CA LYS A 611 55.89 36.24 -57.04
C LYS A 611 55.10 37.48 -56.61
N GLU A 612 53.90 37.67 -57.17
CA GLU A 612 53.03 38.81 -56.90
C GLU A 612 51.58 38.40 -57.13
N LEU A 613 50.67 38.90 -56.30
CA LEU A 613 49.22 38.67 -56.42
C LEU A 613 48.54 39.92 -57.00
N LYS A 614 47.65 39.73 -57.98
CA LYS A 614 46.86 40.81 -58.59
C LYS A 614 45.96 41.52 -57.57
N PRO A 615 45.68 42.83 -57.63
CA PRO A 615 44.77 43.49 -56.68
C PRO A 615 43.43 42.74 -56.49
N VAL A 616 42.90 42.74 -55.26
CA VAL A 616 41.56 42.22 -54.99
C VAL A 616 40.55 43.28 -55.36
N ASP A 617 39.64 42.96 -56.29
CA ASP A 617 38.48 43.77 -56.62
C ASP A 617 37.22 43.01 -56.19
N VAL A 618 36.37 43.66 -55.40
CA VAL A 618 35.12 43.13 -54.86
C VAL A 618 33.90 43.92 -55.33
N GLU A 619 34.06 44.93 -56.19
CA GLU A 619 32.98 45.82 -56.63
C GLU A 619 31.86 45.08 -57.40
N GLY A 620 32.15 43.89 -57.94
CA GLY A 620 31.20 43.02 -58.64
C GLY A 620 30.44 42.00 -57.79
N PHE A 621 30.65 41.96 -56.46
CA PHE A 621 30.13 40.89 -55.61
C PHE A 621 29.51 41.41 -54.31
N ARG A 622 28.42 40.77 -53.88
CA ARG A 622 27.79 40.98 -52.57
C ARG A 622 27.68 39.67 -51.82
N MET A 623 28.09 39.65 -50.56
CA MET A 623 27.98 38.48 -49.70
C MET A 623 26.60 38.51 -49.02
N ILE A 624 25.74 37.56 -49.36
CA ILE A 624 24.43 37.41 -48.72
C ILE A 624 24.61 36.86 -47.30
N THR A 625 25.46 35.83 -47.16
CA THR A 625 25.85 35.30 -45.85
C THR A 625 27.35 34.99 -45.81
N ASP A 626 27.99 35.23 -44.67
CA ASP A 626 29.38 34.83 -44.39
C ASP A 626 29.50 34.13 -43.02
N PRO A 627 28.99 32.90 -42.85
CA PRO A 627 29.20 32.10 -41.66
C PRO A 627 30.62 31.52 -41.61
N ARG A 628 31.27 31.70 -40.46
CA ARG A 628 32.59 31.10 -40.14
C ARG A 628 32.50 30.30 -38.85
N VAL A 629 32.86 29.02 -38.91
CA VAL A 629 32.96 28.13 -37.75
C VAL A 629 34.43 27.86 -37.46
N PHE A 630 34.89 28.25 -36.29
CA PHE A 630 36.22 27.99 -35.78
C PHE A 630 36.17 26.77 -34.85
N ASP A 631 36.79 25.67 -35.26
CA ASP A 631 36.95 24.49 -34.41
C ASP A 631 38.34 24.49 -33.77
N MET A 632 38.37 24.79 -32.48
CA MET A 632 39.59 24.80 -31.66
C MET A 632 39.65 23.60 -30.72
N ARG A 633 38.81 22.57 -30.87
CA ARG A 633 38.80 21.40 -29.96
C ARG A 633 40.12 20.63 -29.96
N ALA A 634 40.86 20.67 -31.07
CA ALA A 634 42.18 20.05 -31.22
C ALA A 634 43.36 21.00 -30.89
N TRP A 635 43.07 22.16 -30.30
CA TRP A 635 44.08 23.17 -29.95
C TRP A 635 44.53 23.04 -28.48
N GLU A 636 45.84 22.87 -28.25
CA GLU A 636 46.48 22.84 -26.94
C GLU A 636 47.53 23.96 -26.82
N SER A 637 47.45 24.78 -25.75
CA SER A 637 48.37 25.94 -25.58
C SER A 637 49.79 25.56 -25.14
N ASP A 638 49.98 24.38 -24.57
CA ASP A 638 51.19 24.02 -23.80
C ASP A 638 52.08 22.97 -24.49
N ALA A 639 51.69 22.46 -25.66
CA ALA A 639 52.46 21.46 -26.39
C ALA A 639 53.46 22.13 -27.37
N SER A 640 54.76 21.96 -27.12
CA SER A 640 55.83 22.46 -27.99
C SER A 640 56.08 21.61 -29.24
N ASP A 641 55.53 20.39 -29.31
CA ASP A 641 55.90 19.36 -30.31
C ASP A 641 54.76 18.84 -31.20
N MET A 642 53.51 19.31 -31.02
CA MET A 642 52.40 18.94 -31.91
C MET A 642 51.93 20.15 -32.73
N PRO A 643 51.71 20.02 -34.05
CA PRO A 643 51.21 21.13 -34.86
C PRO A 643 49.82 21.54 -34.33
N GLN A 644 49.71 22.76 -33.82
CA GLN A 644 48.47 23.33 -33.30
C GLN A 644 47.46 23.45 -34.44
N ARG A 645 46.43 22.59 -34.47
CA ARG A 645 45.46 22.59 -35.58
C ARG A 645 44.22 23.39 -35.19
N THR A 646 43.97 24.46 -35.93
CA THR A 646 42.66 25.11 -35.95
C THR A 646 42.02 24.84 -37.30
N VAL A 647 40.79 24.35 -37.27
CA VAL A 647 40.02 24.11 -38.50
C VAL A 647 38.99 25.20 -38.63
N VAL A 648 39.05 25.95 -39.72
CA VAL A 648 38.07 27.00 -40.04
C VAL A 648 37.20 26.51 -41.17
N TYR A 649 35.91 26.39 -40.89
CA TYR A 649 34.89 26.10 -41.89
C TYR A 649 34.22 27.41 -42.28
N ARG A 650 34.27 27.78 -43.57
CA ARG A 650 33.62 28.98 -44.09
C ARG A 650 32.69 28.60 -45.23
N ARG A 651 31.43 29.03 -45.17
CA ARG A 651 30.42 28.72 -46.20
C ARG A 651 29.62 29.96 -46.56
N MET A 652 30.06 30.71 -47.55
CA MET A 652 29.42 31.96 -47.93
C MET A 652 28.38 31.78 -49.02
N GLN A 653 27.33 32.60 -48.98
CA GLN A 653 26.46 32.84 -50.13
C GLN A 653 26.89 34.12 -50.82
N VAL A 654 27.23 34.03 -52.10
CA VAL A 654 27.70 35.17 -52.89
C VAL A 654 26.72 35.43 -54.03
N ARG A 655 26.40 36.69 -54.24
CA ARG A 655 25.63 37.18 -55.38
C ARG A 655 26.52 38.02 -56.29
N ARG A 656 26.50 37.72 -57.59
CA ARG A 656 27.16 38.53 -58.62
C ARG A 656 26.28 39.74 -58.98
N ILE A 657 26.86 40.94 -58.95
CA ILE A 657 26.19 42.20 -59.29
C ILE A 657 26.57 42.62 -60.73
N ALA A 658 25.65 43.29 -61.42
CA ALA A 658 25.86 43.80 -62.78
C ALA A 658 26.97 44.87 -62.83
N LEU A 659 27.81 44.80 -63.87
CA LEU A 659 28.90 45.74 -64.13
C LEU A 659 28.39 47.18 -64.37
N PRO A 660 29.12 48.21 -63.91
CA PRO A 660 28.94 49.58 -64.40
C PRO A 660 29.24 49.64 -65.91
N PRO A 661 28.48 50.40 -66.72
CA PRO A 661 28.58 50.35 -68.19
C PRO A 661 29.89 50.87 -68.80
N GLU A 662 30.83 51.41 -68.01
CA GLU A 662 32.05 52.08 -68.52
C GLU A 662 33.30 51.16 -68.63
N THR A 663 33.28 49.93 -68.10
CA THR A 663 34.41 48.98 -68.16
C THR A 663 34.26 48.01 -69.35
N ALA A 664 34.45 48.51 -70.58
CA ALA A 664 34.31 47.73 -71.82
C ALA A 664 35.66 47.37 -72.48
N SER A 665 36.43 46.49 -71.84
CA SER A 665 37.50 45.72 -72.51
C SER A 665 37.35 44.24 -72.16
N GLU A 666 37.47 43.33 -73.13
CA GLU A 666 37.24 41.87 -72.93
C GLU A 666 38.12 41.27 -71.81
N ASP A 667 39.35 41.75 -71.64
CA ASP A 667 40.27 41.32 -70.58
C ASP A 667 39.82 41.80 -69.18
N ALA A 668 39.20 42.98 -69.08
CA ALA A 668 38.65 43.48 -67.81
C ALA A 668 37.40 42.70 -67.38
N VAL A 669 36.56 42.25 -68.34
CA VAL A 669 35.36 41.44 -68.06
C VAL A 669 35.74 40.05 -67.54
N GLN A 670 36.84 39.46 -68.02
CA GLN A 670 37.32 38.17 -67.51
C GLN A 670 37.87 38.26 -66.08
N ASP A 671 38.60 39.32 -65.72
CA ASP A 671 39.11 39.50 -64.36
C ASP A 671 37.99 39.88 -63.37
N PHE A 672 36.94 40.58 -63.82
CA PHE A 672 35.78 40.94 -62.99
C PHE A 672 34.93 39.73 -62.54
N ASN A 673 35.00 38.61 -63.26
CA ASN A 673 34.31 37.37 -62.90
C ASN A 673 35.14 36.49 -61.95
N ARG A 674 36.34 36.93 -61.54
CA ARG A 674 37.23 36.22 -60.62
C ARG A 674 37.02 36.73 -59.21
N PHE A 675 36.36 35.92 -58.38
CA PHE A 675 36.23 36.23 -56.97
C PHE A 675 37.45 35.75 -56.20
N ARG A 676 38.16 36.67 -55.55
CA ARG A 676 39.40 36.40 -54.82
C ARG A 676 39.21 36.62 -53.33
N LEU A 677 39.61 35.64 -52.53
CA LEU A 677 39.65 35.74 -51.08
C LEU A 677 41.08 35.62 -50.60
N ARG A 678 41.49 36.52 -49.70
CA ARG A 678 42.83 36.50 -49.12
C ARG A 678 42.81 36.23 -47.63
N GLN A 679 43.80 35.47 -47.19
CA GLN A 679 44.06 35.23 -45.78
C GLN A 679 45.56 35.22 -45.53
N PHE A 680 46.00 35.99 -44.54
CA PHE A 680 47.36 35.93 -44.03
C PHE A 680 47.51 34.77 -43.04
N THR A 681 48.56 33.99 -43.15
CA THR A 681 48.94 32.95 -42.17
C THR A 681 50.43 33.00 -41.88
N LEU A 682 50.83 32.48 -40.73
CA LEU A 682 52.23 32.37 -40.30
C LEU A 682 52.91 31.12 -40.88
N SER A 683 52.13 30.15 -41.37
CA SER A 683 52.62 28.86 -41.87
C SER A 683 52.57 28.80 -43.39
N SER A 684 53.57 28.16 -44.00
CA SER A 684 53.54 27.81 -45.42
C SER A 684 52.81 26.47 -45.68
N GLN A 685 52.18 25.88 -44.64
CA GLN A 685 51.51 24.58 -44.70
C GLN A 685 50.02 24.72 -44.35
N ALA A 686 49.28 25.50 -45.14
CA ALA A 686 47.82 25.54 -45.07
C ALA A 686 47.22 24.45 -45.97
N PHE A 687 46.30 23.64 -45.42
CA PHE A 687 45.51 22.69 -46.19
C PHE A 687 44.13 23.27 -46.45
N VAL A 688 43.76 23.41 -47.73
CA VAL A 688 42.47 23.95 -48.14
C VAL A 688 41.67 22.89 -48.89
N ARG A 689 40.41 22.70 -48.53
CA ARG A 689 39.46 21.86 -49.28
C ARG A 689 38.24 22.68 -49.66
N CYS A 690 37.69 22.45 -50.85
CA CYS A 690 36.57 23.22 -51.39
C CYS A 690 35.42 22.29 -51.81
N ASN A 691 34.17 22.76 -51.64
CA ASN A 691 32.96 22.04 -52.05
C ASN A 691 32.39 22.48 -53.42
N ALA A 692 33.06 23.37 -54.13
CA ALA A 692 32.62 23.94 -55.41
C ALA A 692 33.64 23.70 -56.54
N PRO A 693 33.92 22.44 -56.94
CA PRO A 693 34.86 22.13 -58.01
C PRO A 693 34.47 22.73 -59.37
N GLU A 694 33.17 22.94 -59.60
CA GLU A 694 32.62 23.54 -60.82
C GLU A 694 33.11 24.98 -61.07
N LEU A 695 33.53 25.71 -60.02
CA LEU A 695 34.06 27.07 -60.11
C LEU A 695 35.57 27.13 -60.37
N LYS A 696 36.20 25.98 -60.65
CA LYS A 696 37.64 25.84 -60.94
C LYS A 696 38.51 26.61 -59.93
N PRO A 697 38.40 26.30 -58.62
CA PRO A 697 39.12 27.02 -57.59
C PRO A 697 40.64 26.89 -57.76
N VAL A 698 41.36 28.02 -57.70
CA VAL A 698 42.83 28.07 -57.75
C VAL A 698 43.36 28.63 -56.43
N LEU A 699 44.27 27.89 -55.79
CA LEU A 699 44.92 28.29 -54.54
C LEU A 699 46.34 28.78 -54.84
N ARG A 700 46.63 30.03 -54.48
CA ARG A 700 47.96 30.63 -54.64
C ARG A 700 48.47 31.14 -53.30
N PHE A 701 49.78 31.24 -53.12
CA PHE A 701 50.34 31.90 -51.96
C PHE A 701 51.62 32.68 -52.30
N THR A 702 51.90 33.71 -51.51
CA THR A 702 53.12 34.52 -51.64
C THR A 702 53.63 34.94 -50.26
N PRO A 703 54.96 35.00 -50.03
CA PRO A 703 55.51 35.55 -48.80
C PRO A 703 55.11 37.01 -48.61
N ALA A 704 54.67 37.37 -47.42
CA ALA A 704 54.23 38.72 -47.10
C ALA A 704 54.62 39.11 -45.67
N VAL A 705 54.62 40.42 -45.41
CA VAL A 705 54.77 40.97 -44.06
C VAL A 705 53.46 41.66 -43.72
N ASN A 706 52.83 41.28 -42.61
CA ASN A 706 51.59 41.93 -42.17
C ASN A 706 51.86 43.34 -41.62
N GLU A 707 50.80 44.10 -41.37
CA GLU A 707 50.87 45.47 -40.83
C GLU A 707 51.57 45.55 -39.46
N MET A 708 51.67 44.44 -38.74
CA MET A 708 52.38 44.32 -37.46
C MET A 708 53.86 43.94 -37.61
N GLY A 709 54.39 43.89 -38.83
CA GLY A 709 55.80 43.54 -39.11
C GLY A 709 56.12 42.05 -39.01
N GLN A 710 55.13 41.17 -38.90
CA GLN A 710 55.33 39.72 -38.83
C GLN A 710 55.48 39.14 -40.25
N LYS A 711 56.51 38.33 -40.45
CA LYS A 711 56.74 37.58 -41.69
C LYS A 711 55.80 36.37 -41.72
N GLY A 712 55.10 36.19 -42.83
CA GLY A 712 54.20 35.07 -43.07
C GLY A 712 53.91 34.91 -44.56
N PHE A 713 52.74 34.37 -44.88
CA PHE A 713 52.28 34.10 -46.24
C PHE A 713 50.86 34.62 -46.43
N ILE A 714 50.57 35.25 -47.56
CA ILE A 714 49.19 35.53 -47.99
C ILE A 714 48.78 34.39 -48.90
N TYR A 715 47.73 33.66 -48.51
CA TYR A 715 47.04 32.71 -49.35
C TYR A 715 45.87 33.39 -50.04
N GLU A 716 45.72 33.15 -51.34
CA GLU A 716 44.61 33.62 -52.16
C GLU A 716 43.87 32.41 -52.74
N ILE A 717 42.56 32.36 -52.55
CA ILE A 717 41.68 31.41 -53.23
C ILE A 717 40.90 32.21 -54.28
N GLU A 718 41.06 31.83 -55.54
CA GLU A 718 40.35 32.43 -56.68
C GLU A 718 39.27 31.46 -57.18
N PHE A 719 38.06 31.98 -57.40
CA PHE A 719 36.92 31.26 -57.98
C PHE A 719 36.51 31.89 -59.31
N ASP A 720 36.17 31.06 -60.30
CA ASP A 720 35.65 31.47 -61.60
C ASP A 720 34.12 31.52 -61.59
N LEU A 721 33.52 32.71 -61.45
CA LEU A 721 32.07 32.88 -61.47
C LEU A 721 31.51 33.24 -62.85
N SER A 722 32.26 33.05 -63.93
CA SER A 722 31.78 33.30 -65.30
C SER A 722 30.54 32.47 -65.68
N SER A 723 30.37 31.30 -65.05
CA SER A 723 29.20 30.41 -65.24
C SER A 723 27.98 30.80 -64.40
N VAL A 724 28.11 31.72 -63.43
CA VAL A 724 27.04 32.11 -62.51
C VAL A 724 26.24 33.29 -63.10
N PRO A 725 24.91 33.14 -63.28
CA PRO A 725 24.05 34.23 -63.73
C PRO A 725 24.05 35.43 -62.79
N GLU A 726 23.91 36.63 -63.34
CA GLU A 726 23.79 37.86 -62.55
C GLU A 726 22.54 37.82 -61.65
N GLY A 727 22.67 38.30 -60.42
CA GLY A 727 21.58 38.34 -59.44
C GLY A 727 21.22 37.00 -58.78
N GLN A 728 21.85 35.89 -59.18
CA GLN A 728 21.65 34.59 -58.54
C GLN A 728 22.59 34.39 -57.34
N ASP A 729 22.05 33.85 -56.25
CA ASP A 729 22.83 33.46 -55.07
C ASP A 729 23.48 32.10 -55.28
N PHE A 730 24.76 31.98 -54.92
CA PHE A 730 25.49 30.72 -55.01
C PHE A 730 26.31 30.45 -53.74
N ASP A 731 26.40 29.18 -53.36
CA ASP A 731 27.09 28.71 -52.16
C ASP A 731 28.57 28.38 -52.45
N ILE A 732 29.49 29.00 -51.72
CA ILE A 732 30.92 28.67 -51.75
C ILE A 732 31.33 28.21 -50.35
N GLY A 733 31.73 26.95 -50.20
CA GLY A 733 32.21 26.36 -48.97
C GLY A 733 33.65 25.88 -49.06
N PHE A 734 34.48 26.27 -48.09
CA PHE A 734 35.83 25.75 -47.98
C PHE A 734 36.31 25.61 -46.54
N GLU A 735 37.21 24.65 -46.35
CA GLU A 735 37.78 24.24 -45.07
C GLU A 735 39.25 24.63 -45.13
N VAL A 736 39.69 25.43 -44.19
CA VAL A 736 41.10 25.78 -44.02
C VAL A 736 41.58 25.12 -42.73
N THR A 737 42.52 24.19 -42.86
CA THR A 737 43.30 23.71 -41.72
C THR A 737 44.61 24.48 -41.68
N ASP A 738 44.74 25.33 -40.67
CA ASP A 738 45.97 26.09 -40.39
C ASP A 738 46.69 25.47 -39.19
N THR A 739 48.02 25.52 -39.24
CA THR A 739 48.93 25.09 -38.17
C THR A 739 49.38 26.24 -37.26
N GLY A 740 48.94 27.48 -37.54
CA GLY A 740 49.16 28.63 -36.68
C GLY A 740 47.92 29.52 -36.57
N ILE A 741 47.42 29.74 -35.34
CA ILE A 741 46.41 30.78 -35.10
C ILE A 741 47.02 32.14 -35.46
N GLN A 742 46.27 32.95 -36.22
CA GLN A 742 46.59 34.35 -36.45
C GLN A 742 46.79 35.08 -35.10
N GLY A 743 48.04 35.41 -34.79
CA GLY A 743 48.40 36.39 -33.77
C GLY A 743 48.81 35.83 -32.42
N ARG A 744 50.11 35.53 -32.23
CA ARG A 744 50.75 35.79 -30.94
C ARG A 744 50.83 37.31 -30.75
N VAL A 745 49.77 37.88 -30.19
CA VAL A 745 49.82 39.13 -29.45
C VAL A 745 48.90 38.89 -28.26
N GLU A 746 49.47 38.90 -27.06
CA GLU A 746 48.75 38.77 -25.80
C GLU A 746 47.51 39.70 -25.80
N PRO A 747 46.31 39.22 -25.38
CA PRO A 747 46.01 37.93 -24.75
C PRO A 747 45.50 36.84 -25.72
N LEU A 748 45.71 35.57 -25.35
CA LEU A 748 45.41 34.30 -26.05
C LEU A 748 43.93 34.00 -26.40
N ASN A 749 42.98 34.88 -26.09
CA ASN A 749 41.54 34.62 -26.21
C ASN A 749 40.87 35.60 -27.17
N ARG A 750 41.32 35.66 -28.43
CA ARG A 750 40.69 36.50 -29.44
C ARG A 750 40.71 35.91 -30.84
N ILE A 751 39.67 36.20 -31.62
CA ILE A 751 39.54 35.85 -33.05
C ILE A 751 39.12 37.10 -33.83
N LEU A 752 39.77 37.31 -34.98
CA LEU A 752 39.47 38.40 -35.90
C LEU A 752 38.49 37.93 -36.98
N PHE A 753 37.53 38.79 -37.29
CA PHE A 753 36.51 38.62 -38.33
C PHE A 753 36.49 39.88 -39.22
N PRO A 754 37.42 39.97 -40.18
CA PRO A 754 37.43 41.05 -41.17
C PRO A 754 36.29 40.91 -42.19
N ILE A 755 35.64 42.01 -42.54
CA ILE A 755 34.66 42.12 -43.64
C ILE A 755 35.37 42.66 -44.88
N PHE A 756 35.42 41.85 -45.93
CA PHE A 756 36.20 42.14 -47.14
C PHE A 756 35.36 42.61 -48.33
N ALA A 757 34.03 42.46 -48.25
CA ALA A 757 33.08 42.84 -49.29
C ALA A 757 31.74 43.23 -48.65
N PRO A 758 30.85 43.96 -49.36
CA PRO A 758 29.51 44.28 -48.87
C PRO A 758 28.78 43.00 -48.43
N THR A 759 28.45 42.92 -47.14
CA THR A 759 27.92 41.70 -46.51
C THR A 759 26.57 41.98 -45.86
N ASP A 760 25.55 41.17 -46.15
CA ASP A 760 24.21 41.33 -45.57
C ASP A 760 24.11 40.66 -44.19
N VAL A 761 24.67 39.47 -44.01
CA VAL A 761 24.71 38.76 -42.73
C VAL A 761 26.07 38.12 -42.50
N ALA A 762 26.71 38.46 -41.38
CA ALA A 762 27.94 37.83 -40.91
C ALA A 762 27.65 37.03 -39.63
N SER A 763 28.13 35.78 -39.57
CA SER A 763 28.02 34.99 -38.34
C SER A 763 29.31 34.25 -38.01
N MET A 764 29.56 34.09 -36.71
CA MET A 764 30.73 33.37 -36.22
C MET A 764 30.34 32.39 -35.13
N TRP A 765 30.92 31.20 -35.19
CA TRP A 765 30.76 30.13 -34.20
C TRP A 765 32.13 29.63 -33.77
N VAL A 766 32.33 29.39 -32.48
CA VAL A 766 33.63 28.97 -31.94
C VAL A 766 33.44 27.77 -31.01
N PHE A 767 34.00 26.63 -31.39
CA PHE A 767 34.14 25.47 -30.50
C PHE A 767 35.46 25.56 -29.74
N LEU A 768 35.40 25.56 -28.42
CA LEU A 768 36.58 25.68 -27.56
C LEU A 768 37.21 24.32 -27.21
N PRO A 769 38.49 24.29 -26.79
CA PRO A 769 39.17 23.08 -26.32
C PRO A 769 38.44 22.37 -25.17
N GLU A 770 38.47 21.04 -25.18
CA GLU A 770 37.93 20.24 -24.07
C GLU A 770 38.65 20.58 -22.76
N GLY A 771 37.89 21.00 -21.73
CA GLY A 771 38.43 21.40 -20.43
C GLY A 771 38.76 22.89 -20.26
N ARG A 772 38.53 23.73 -21.28
CA ARG A 772 38.70 25.20 -21.19
C ARG A 772 37.43 25.95 -21.63
N PRO A 773 36.33 25.85 -20.87
CA PRO A 773 35.11 26.57 -21.19
C PRO A 773 35.28 28.08 -20.99
N TYR A 774 34.67 28.89 -21.86
CA TYR A 774 34.61 30.34 -21.66
C TYR A 774 33.57 30.68 -20.57
N ARG A 775 33.75 31.83 -19.91
CA ARG A 775 32.77 32.41 -18.99
C ARG A 775 31.95 33.53 -19.62
N SER A 776 32.58 34.32 -20.47
CA SER A 776 31.93 35.42 -21.20
C SER A 776 32.72 35.78 -22.45
N PHE A 777 32.06 36.34 -23.46
CA PHE A 777 32.73 36.94 -24.61
C PHE A 777 32.24 38.36 -24.88
N LYS A 778 33.06 39.14 -25.61
CA LYS A 778 32.77 40.51 -26.05
C LYS A 778 33.15 40.66 -27.51
N LEU A 779 32.31 41.35 -28.26
CA LEU A 779 32.55 41.70 -29.66
C LEU A 779 32.88 43.19 -29.75
N ILE A 780 33.98 43.53 -30.41
CA ILE A 780 34.38 44.91 -30.71
C ILE A 780 34.55 45.08 -32.22
N GLY A 781 34.29 46.26 -32.75
CA GLY A 781 34.43 46.59 -34.17
C GLY A 781 35.26 47.85 -34.36
N TYR A 782 36.11 47.88 -35.39
CA TYR A 782 36.93 49.03 -35.74
C TYR A 782 37.21 49.07 -37.25
N ASP A 783 37.50 50.26 -37.78
CA ASP A 783 37.97 50.46 -39.16
C ASP A 783 39.36 49.84 -39.34
N SER A 784 39.51 49.01 -40.36
CA SER A 784 40.75 48.27 -40.63
C SER A 784 41.90 49.18 -41.09
N LYS A 785 41.62 50.33 -41.72
CA LYS A 785 42.65 51.28 -42.22
C LYS A 785 43.07 52.31 -41.18
N ALA A 786 42.24 52.56 -40.17
CA ALA A 786 42.49 53.52 -39.10
C ALA A 786 41.91 53.04 -37.75
N PRO A 787 42.64 52.21 -36.98
CA PRO A 787 42.16 51.60 -35.74
C PRO A 787 42.16 52.57 -34.55
N VAL A 788 41.53 53.74 -34.69
CA VAL A 788 41.43 54.79 -33.67
C VAL A 788 40.09 54.73 -32.92
N ASN A 789 39.03 54.24 -33.57
CA ASN A 789 37.68 54.18 -33.04
C ASN A 789 37.24 52.73 -32.78
N VAL A 790 37.62 52.17 -31.63
CA VAL A 790 37.18 50.83 -31.19
C VAL A 790 35.83 50.93 -30.50
N GLU A 791 34.77 50.39 -31.11
CA GLU A 791 33.41 50.38 -30.56
C GLU A 791 33.06 48.98 -30.04
N SER A 792 32.40 48.90 -28.87
CA SER A 792 31.79 47.64 -28.41
C SER A 792 30.52 47.39 -29.22
N ILE A 793 30.42 46.23 -29.86
CA ILE A 793 29.28 45.88 -30.72
C ILE A 793 28.40 44.88 -29.97
N SER A 794 27.12 45.21 -29.83
CA SER A 794 26.10 44.23 -29.41
C SER A 794 25.62 43.48 -30.66
N PRO A 795 25.82 42.17 -30.75
CA PRO A 795 25.40 41.42 -31.92
C PRO A 795 23.87 41.39 -32.03
N THR A 796 23.36 41.24 -33.25
CA THR A 796 21.91 41.11 -33.47
C THR A 796 21.38 39.86 -32.78
N TYR A 797 22.18 38.79 -32.76
CA TYR A 797 21.93 37.59 -31.99
C TYR A 797 23.21 37.07 -31.35
N GLU A 798 23.06 36.52 -30.16
CA GLU A 798 24.12 35.90 -29.38
C GLU A 798 23.70 34.48 -29.01
N PHE A 799 24.61 33.53 -29.16
CA PHE A 799 24.43 32.14 -28.80
C PHE A 799 25.48 31.74 -27.77
N GLN A 800 25.02 31.12 -26.68
CA GLN A 800 25.87 30.64 -25.62
C GLN A 800 25.43 29.25 -25.16
N MET A 801 26.34 28.27 -25.19
CA MET A 801 26.09 26.96 -24.61
C MET A 801 26.35 27.00 -23.10
N ALA A 802 25.44 26.42 -22.30
CA ALA A 802 25.46 26.49 -20.83
C ALA A 802 26.73 25.88 -20.19
N ASP A 803 27.37 24.93 -20.85
CA ASP A 803 28.62 24.31 -20.39
C ASP A 803 29.88 25.10 -20.81
N GLY A 804 29.72 26.21 -21.53
CA GLY A 804 30.81 27.06 -22.00
C GLY A 804 31.67 26.44 -23.10
N SER A 805 31.21 25.39 -23.79
CA SER A 805 31.99 24.72 -24.84
C SER A 805 31.85 25.35 -26.25
N LEU A 806 30.78 26.11 -26.47
CA LEU A 806 30.44 26.75 -27.75
C LEU A 806 29.82 28.12 -27.51
N PHE A 807 30.26 29.10 -28.29
CA PHE A 807 29.56 30.38 -28.44
C PHE A 807 29.48 30.81 -29.89
N GLY A 808 28.56 31.71 -30.19
CA GLY A 808 28.44 32.32 -31.50
C GLY A 808 27.70 33.64 -31.50
N TRP A 809 27.82 34.39 -32.59
CA TRP A 809 27.13 35.65 -32.78
C TRP A 809 26.74 35.86 -34.25
N MET A 810 25.76 36.74 -34.47
CA MET A 810 25.32 37.16 -35.80
C MET A 810 25.16 38.69 -35.86
N LEU A 811 25.63 39.27 -36.96
CA LEU A 811 25.47 40.68 -37.31
C LEU A 811 24.72 40.81 -38.62
N VAL A 812 23.73 41.70 -38.65
CA VAL A 812 23.03 42.11 -39.87
C VAL A 812 23.63 43.43 -40.37
N ALA A 813 23.94 43.48 -41.65
CA ALA A 813 24.57 44.61 -42.35
C ALA A 813 25.81 45.17 -41.62
N PRO A 814 26.85 44.34 -41.36
CA PRO A 814 28.09 44.85 -40.80
C PRO A 814 28.70 45.95 -41.68
N ARG A 815 29.26 46.99 -41.04
CA ARG A 815 29.95 48.09 -41.74
C ARG A 815 31.07 47.54 -42.64
N GLU A 816 31.13 48.05 -43.87
CA GLU A 816 32.17 47.73 -44.84
C GLU A 816 33.56 48.15 -44.33
N GLU A 817 34.60 47.42 -44.74
CA GLU A 817 36.01 47.66 -44.36
C GLU A 817 36.31 47.59 -42.84
N ASN A 818 35.32 47.25 -42.00
CA ASN A 818 35.53 47.03 -40.57
C ASN A 818 36.06 45.61 -40.29
N THR A 819 36.88 45.53 -39.25
CA THR A 819 37.25 44.27 -38.60
C THR A 819 36.52 44.13 -37.28
N TYR A 820 35.87 42.98 -37.08
CA TYR A 820 35.24 42.62 -35.81
C TYR A 820 36.17 41.67 -35.04
N GLU A 821 36.49 42.01 -33.80
CA GLU A 821 37.32 41.21 -32.92
C GLU A 821 36.46 40.65 -31.79
N CYS A 822 36.45 39.33 -31.66
CA CYS A 822 35.78 38.65 -30.56
C CYS A 822 36.81 38.27 -29.50
N ARG A 823 36.57 38.65 -28.24
CA ARG A 823 37.41 38.35 -27.09
C ARG A 823 36.66 37.54 -26.05
N TRP A 824 37.26 36.52 -25.45
CA TRP A 824 36.63 35.72 -24.38
C TRP A 824 37.51 35.57 -23.14
N THR A 825 36.89 35.19 -22.03
CA THR A 825 37.56 35.00 -20.72
C THR A 825 37.29 33.64 -20.14
#